data_AF-A0A0B5FG89-F1
#
_entry.id   AF-A0A0B5FG89-F1
#
_cell.length_a   1.000
_cell.length_b   1.000
_cell.length_c   1.000
_cell.angle_alpha   90.00
_cell.angle_beta   90.00
_cell.angle_gamma   90.00
#
_symmetry.space_group_name_H-M   'P 1'
#
loop_
_entity.id
_entity.type
_entity.pdbx_description
1 polymer ?
#
loop_
_entity_poly.entity_id
_entity_poly.type
_entity_poly.pdbx_seq_one_letter_code
_entity_poly.pdbx_strand_id
1 'polypeptide(L)'
;MAFYKMCGCLFICVGLLSLVACGGSSSSRHTESATVTGGVVVDPYIVGATFFEDVNDNGLWDEGEQISTPSDERGHFTFDRPVPAGLTIIMHEAGDHQGLPYTGRLARTIMEEDAESVIVSPLTTLVALGLDEQAIVEALTQPPEALPLALGDESRAVIPGFSAAHINADPYGSLHLLDRDSMTDADLAGVRANVYVAVLFDFFYMDAFLVGLTKQEAYNLLTSVGPLRADLIEAVCYVISAEGMERIASTLPENRELPPVTMREVADTAPALFTWWKQEVERREAQDDDLVFLDEFKALVDRAQGAQLGLNYYVMNNIFTSEAVHAAFEAGDLRLENDPGHLYLREDTSLGSTSEVVFNQEMLAGKAFYNGALILFDDEKNGVEMFFSEEDDWFEYVSGDWWVSENGVLSINSQESNFSVQVDLVADWQSHLYMRMWGEIYEGLSGTMALPFVKVREQSAEPAHYIIKDQHSRIDEYFRSLRGGHLWLAVDGDDLTGELAYYPDSSAIIPIDWWIDPYGGLSVDSGEQVDAIYFINDRGRTVMISDVDGELVYDEDTRLLSPLLLQQEQIEGQGFVFSSSYLIQGEEQFEGVHLAIDGSFLLFHPFNEDLTGSWTYDQASGLLTLRPEASGAAEIRMWFVGQGEDEGVETFEVFYEEDDESGTLIESGFETLQLAEMSR
;
A
#
# COMPACT_ATOMS: atom_id res chain seq x y z
N MET A 1 -20.60 71.26 29.94
CA MET A 1 -21.66 70.78 29.01
C MET A 1 -22.13 69.43 29.57
N ALA A 2 -23.29 69.38 30.21
CA ALA A 2 -24.62 69.06 29.62
C ALA A 2 -24.79 67.53 29.41
N PHE A 3 -25.42 66.76 30.32
CA PHE A 3 -26.89 66.50 30.48
C PHE A 3 -27.51 65.74 29.27
N TYR A 4 -28.29 64.64 29.34
CA TYR A 4 -29.00 63.83 30.38
C TYR A 4 -28.59 62.32 30.29
N LYS A 5 -28.94 61.31 31.12
CA LYS A 5 -29.72 61.13 32.38
C LYS A 5 -31.11 60.37 32.34
N MET A 6 -31.08 59.06 32.66
CA MET A 6 -32.13 58.17 33.28
C MET A 6 -33.41 57.70 32.53
N CYS A 7 -33.60 56.36 32.44
CA CYS A 7 -34.69 55.51 33.00
C CYS A 7 -34.62 54.08 32.38
N GLY A 8 -34.97 52.95 33.03
CA GLY A 8 -35.37 52.69 34.42
C GLY A 8 -36.52 51.67 34.56
N CYS A 9 -36.21 50.37 34.77
CA CYS A 9 -37.03 49.24 35.27
C CYS A 9 -36.11 47.99 35.16
N LEU A 10 -35.73 47.19 36.16
CA LEU A 10 -36.24 46.78 37.47
C LEU A 10 -37.54 45.95 37.43
N PHE A 11 -37.38 44.63 37.40
CA PHE A 11 -38.35 43.68 37.96
C PHE A 11 -37.63 42.71 38.90
N ILE A 12 -38.15 42.59 40.12
CA ILE A 12 -37.70 41.67 41.17
C ILE A 12 -38.83 40.65 41.35
N CYS A 13 -38.51 39.35 41.26
CA CYS A 13 -39.42 38.28 41.68
C CYS A 13 -38.72 37.39 42.71
N VAL A 14 -39.03 37.65 43.99
CA VAL A 14 -38.70 36.76 45.11
C VAL A 14 -39.86 35.78 45.29
N GLY A 15 -39.59 34.48 45.25
CA GLY A 15 -40.56 33.39 45.47
C GLY A 15 -40.07 32.42 46.53
N LEU A 16 -40.77 32.37 47.66
CA LEU A 16 -40.37 31.62 48.87
C LEU A 16 -40.71 30.11 48.80
N LEU A 17 -39.77 29.31 49.33
CA LEU A 17 -39.94 28.12 50.16
C LEU A 17 -41.25 27.30 50.05
N SER A 18 -41.08 26.01 49.69
CA SER A 18 -41.90 24.92 50.23
C SER A 18 -41.04 23.68 50.52
N LEU A 19 -40.54 23.57 51.75
CA LEU A 19 -40.00 22.33 52.29
C LEU A 19 -41.17 21.37 52.56
N VAL A 20 -41.27 20.29 51.78
CA VAL A 20 -42.13 19.14 52.10
C VAL A 20 -41.25 17.91 52.24
N ALA A 21 -40.99 17.52 53.48
CA ALA A 21 -40.46 16.20 53.80
C ALA A 21 -41.63 15.29 54.20
N CYS A 22 -41.87 14.22 53.44
CA CYS A 22 -42.65 13.07 53.90
C CYS A 22 -42.52 11.88 52.94
N GLY A 23 -42.41 10.67 53.50
CA GLY A 23 -42.68 9.42 52.77
C GLY A 23 -41.45 8.74 52.17
N GLY A 24 -40.74 7.97 52.99
CA GLY A 24 -39.88 6.91 52.47
C GLY A 24 -40.71 5.75 51.94
N SER A 25 -40.56 5.43 50.67
CA SER A 25 -40.83 4.09 50.13
C SER A 25 -39.58 3.65 49.40
N SER A 26 -38.86 2.69 49.97
CA SER A 26 -37.71 2.04 49.37
C SER A 26 -38.18 1.13 48.23
N SER A 27 -38.60 1.72 47.12
CA SER A 27 -38.54 1.05 45.83
C SER A 27 -37.07 0.93 45.49
N SER A 28 -36.53 -0.29 45.58
CA SER A 28 -35.31 -0.66 44.87
C SER A 28 -35.57 -0.42 43.40
N ARG A 29 -35.17 0.77 42.93
CA ARG A 29 -35.01 1.02 41.51
C ARG A 29 -33.85 0.09 41.14
N HIS A 30 -34.15 -1.04 40.52
CA HIS A 30 -33.17 -1.63 39.63
C HIS A 30 -32.84 -0.50 38.66
N THR A 31 -31.61 -0.01 38.70
CA THR A 31 -30.99 0.51 37.49
C THR A 31 -31.07 -0.66 36.54
N GLU A 32 -31.93 -0.58 35.53
CA GLU A 32 -31.74 -1.40 34.34
C GLU A 32 -30.40 -0.91 33.81
N SER A 33 -29.37 -1.78 33.87
CA SER A 33 -28.06 -1.48 33.28
C SER A 33 -28.28 -1.12 31.82
N ALA A 34 -27.45 -0.23 31.29
CA ALA A 34 -27.52 0.12 29.87
C ALA A 34 -27.48 -1.16 29.03
N THR A 35 -28.41 -1.23 28.08
CA THR A 35 -28.47 -2.31 27.09
C THR A 35 -28.66 -1.72 25.70
N VAL A 36 -27.77 -2.06 24.80
CA VAL A 36 -27.69 -1.52 23.45
C VAL A 36 -28.22 -2.56 22.46
N THR A 37 -29.06 -2.14 21.53
CA THR A 37 -29.71 -3.01 20.54
C THR A 37 -29.12 -2.90 19.13
N GLY A 38 -28.11 -2.04 18.95
CA GLY A 38 -27.49 -1.79 17.66
C GLY A 38 -26.52 -0.62 17.71
N GLY A 39 -26.13 -0.11 16.55
CA GLY A 39 -25.22 1.02 16.48
C GLY A 39 -25.16 1.66 15.09
N VAL A 40 -24.19 2.56 14.95
CA VAL A 40 -23.79 3.21 13.70
C VAL A 40 -22.28 3.04 13.53
N VAL A 41 -21.84 2.38 12.47
CA VAL A 41 -20.41 2.29 12.13
C VAL A 41 -20.00 3.43 11.19
N VAL A 42 -18.94 4.18 11.55
CA VAL A 42 -18.61 5.45 10.88
C VAL A 42 -17.11 5.67 10.70
N ASP A 43 -16.63 5.50 9.46
CA ASP A 43 -15.31 5.93 8.98
C ASP A 43 -15.11 6.03 7.44
N PRO A 44 -15.78 6.91 6.64
CA PRO A 44 -17.21 7.25 6.58
C PRO A 44 -18.17 6.07 6.81
N TYR A 45 -19.49 6.27 6.75
CA TYR A 45 -20.46 5.18 6.95
C TYR A 45 -20.08 3.90 6.20
N ILE A 46 -19.85 2.83 6.96
CA ILE A 46 -19.40 1.53 6.45
C ILE A 46 -20.64 0.67 6.21
N VAL A 47 -20.78 0.12 5.01
CA VAL A 47 -21.94 -0.65 4.56
C VAL A 47 -21.59 -2.14 4.54
N GLY A 48 -22.46 -3.00 5.07
CA GLY A 48 -22.25 -4.45 5.11
C GLY A 48 -21.39 -4.97 6.27
N ALA A 49 -20.85 -4.11 7.13
CA ALA A 49 -20.03 -4.53 8.27
C ALA A 49 -20.87 -5.24 9.34
N THR A 50 -20.34 -6.31 9.92
CA THR A 50 -20.93 -7.03 11.04
C THR A 50 -20.07 -6.91 12.30
N PHE A 51 -20.69 -7.03 13.48
CA PHE A 51 -20.04 -6.91 14.78
C PHE A 51 -20.42 -8.10 15.65
N PHE A 52 -19.47 -8.64 16.43
CA PHE A 52 -19.77 -9.59 17.49
C PHE A 52 -19.73 -8.94 18.88
N GLU A 53 -20.47 -9.53 19.81
CA GLU A 53 -20.42 -9.25 21.25
C GLU A 53 -19.29 -10.08 21.88
N ASP A 54 -18.18 -9.46 22.25
CA ASP A 54 -17.08 -10.10 22.98
C ASP A 54 -17.49 -10.27 24.46
N VAL A 55 -17.83 -11.50 24.83
CA VAL A 55 -18.36 -11.86 26.16
C VAL A 55 -17.24 -12.26 27.12
N ASN A 56 -16.06 -12.63 26.61
CA ASN A 56 -14.96 -13.19 27.40
C ASN A 56 -13.69 -12.32 27.46
N ASP A 57 -13.67 -11.19 26.75
CA ASP A 57 -12.60 -10.19 26.66
C ASP A 57 -11.32 -10.75 26.00
N ASN A 58 -11.46 -11.56 24.94
CA ASN A 58 -10.34 -12.14 24.18
C ASN A 58 -10.09 -11.47 22.82
N GLY A 59 -10.97 -10.59 22.33
CA GLY A 59 -10.82 -9.91 21.05
C GLY A 59 -11.10 -10.77 19.81
N LEU A 60 -11.64 -11.98 19.97
CA LEU A 60 -11.94 -12.96 18.91
C LEU A 60 -13.40 -13.40 19.01
N TRP A 61 -14.01 -13.82 17.90
CA TRP A 61 -15.39 -14.33 17.93
C TRP A 61 -15.42 -15.80 18.36
N ASP A 62 -16.19 -16.11 19.39
CA ASP A 62 -16.35 -17.46 19.94
C ASP A 62 -17.74 -18.08 19.66
N GLU A 63 -17.81 -19.42 19.61
CA GLU A 63 -19.08 -20.15 19.43
C GLU A 63 -20.07 -19.86 20.58
N GLY A 64 -21.13 -19.11 20.25
CA GLY A 64 -22.20 -18.73 21.18
C GLY A 64 -22.33 -17.22 21.39
N GLU A 65 -21.35 -16.44 20.94
CA GLU A 65 -21.44 -14.99 20.82
C GLU A 65 -22.33 -14.61 19.63
N GLN A 66 -23.12 -13.53 19.80
CA GLN A 66 -24.01 -13.07 18.74
C GLN A 66 -23.27 -12.14 17.78
N ILE A 67 -23.60 -12.26 16.50
CA ILE A 67 -23.19 -11.35 15.43
C ILE A 67 -24.38 -10.43 15.11
N SER A 68 -24.11 -9.17 14.79
CA SER A 68 -25.11 -8.19 14.37
C SER A 68 -25.68 -8.49 12.98
N THR A 69 -26.75 -7.80 12.61
CA THR A 69 -27.06 -7.61 11.18
C THR A 69 -25.90 -6.88 10.50
N PRO A 70 -25.66 -7.11 9.19
CA PRO A 70 -24.81 -6.23 8.39
C PRO A 70 -25.32 -4.77 8.46
N SER A 71 -24.40 -3.81 8.41
CA SER A 71 -24.74 -2.38 8.43
C SER A 71 -25.37 -1.90 7.12
N ASP A 72 -26.26 -0.92 7.20
CA ASP A 72 -26.91 -0.31 6.02
C ASP A 72 -26.11 0.86 5.40
N GLU A 73 -26.67 1.52 4.38
CA GLU A 73 -26.10 2.70 3.70
C GLU A 73 -25.77 3.90 4.63
N ARG A 74 -26.22 3.86 5.89
CA ARG A 74 -25.93 4.86 6.93
C ARG A 74 -25.12 4.28 8.09
N GLY A 75 -24.55 3.09 7.91
CA GLY A 75 -23.81 2.38 8.95
C GLY A 75 -24.69 1.76 10.03
N HIS A 76 -26.02 1.75 9.92
CA HIS A 76 -26.89 1.22 10.98
C HIS A 76 -26.87 -0.31 11.03
N PHE A 77 -26.54 -0.88 12.19
CA PHE A 77 -26.61 -2.32 12.47
C PHE A 77 -27.41 -2.59 13.75
N THR A 78 -27.87 -3.83 13.93
CA THR A 78 -28.67 -4.26 15.10
C THR A 78 -28.28 -5.64 15.62
N PHE A 79 -28.49 -5.89 16.91
CA PHE A 79 -28.31 -7.21 17.54
C PHE A 79 -29.67 -7.83 17.89
N ASP A 80 -29.77 -9.16 17.75
CA ASP A 80 -30.97 -9.94 18.12
C ASP A 80 -31.27 -9.87 19.63
N ARG A 81 -30.24 -9.72 20.47
CA ARG A 81 -30.36 -9.55 21.93
C ARG A 81 -29.62 -8.29 22.36
N PRO A 82 -30.16 -7.50 23.31
CA PRO A 82 -29.47 -6.32 23.80
C PRO A 82 -28.12 -6.67 24.46
N VAL A 83 -27.06 -5.99 24.03
CA VAL A 83 -25.70 -6.10 24.58
C VAL A 83 -25.63 -5.26 25.87
N PRO A 84 -25.23 -5.82 27.03
CA PRO A 84 -25.14 -5.10 28.29
C PRO A 84 -23.88 -4.21 28.39
N ALA A 85 -23.96 -3.18 29.24
CA ALA A 85 -22.81 -2.36 29.63
C ALA A 85 -21.65 -3.20 30.19
N GLY A 86 -20.43 -2.75 29.88
CA GLY A 86 -19.16 -3.37 30.27
C GLY A 86 -18.61 -4.40 29.28
N LEU A 87 -19.37 -4.81 28.26
CA LEU A 87 -18.86 -5.62 27.15
C LEU A 87 -18.38 -4.75 25.99
N THR A 88 -17.54 -5.32 25.12
CA THR A 88 -17.07 -4.70 23.90
C THR A 88 -17.74 -5.34 22.69
N ILE A 89 -18.17 -4.53 21.74
CA ILE A 89 -18.54 -5.01 20.39
C ILE A 89 -17.37 -4.74 19.45
N ILE A 90 -17.02 -5.74 18.64
CA ILE A 90 -15.85 -5.72 17.77
C ILE A 90 -16.27 -6.14 16.35
N MET A 91 -15.72 -5.48 15.34
CA MET A 91 -15.97 -5.80 13.94
C MET A 91 -15.57 -7.25 13.63
N HIS A 92 -16.48 -7.97 12.98
CA HIS A 92 -16.36 -9.35 12.53
C HIS A 92 -16.00 -9.38 11.03
N GLU A 93 -16.99 -9.23 10.15
CA GLU A 93 -16.76 -8.93 8.74
C GLU A 93 -16.69 -7.41 8.59
N ALA A 94 -15.60 -6.89 8.04
CA ALA A 94 -15.58 -5.48 7.62
C ALA A 94 -16.25 -5.35 6.26
N GLY A 95 -17.26 -4.48 6.18
CA GLY A 95 -17.89 -4.07 4.94
C GLY A 95 -17.11 -2.96 4.24
N ASP A 96 -17.80 -2.16 3.43
CA ASP A 96 -17.16 -1.16 2.57
C ASP A 96 -17.43 0.28 3.04
N HIS A 97 -16.39 1.11 3.08
CA HIS A 97 -16.46 2.52 3.47
C HIS A 97 -16.27 3.43 2.25
N GLN A 98 -17.32 4.14 1.83
CA GLN A 98 -17.38 4.68 0.45
C GLN A 98 -16.97 3.62 -0.58
N GLY A 99 -17.45 2.39 -0.39
CA GLY A 99 -17.32 1.25 -1.29
C GLY A 99 -15.90 0.82 -1.69
N LEU A 100 -14.88 1.31 -0.98
CA LEU A 100 -13.61 0.62 -0.79
C LEU A 100 -13.83 -0.41 0.34
N PRO A 101 -13.30 -1.64 0.24
CA PRO A 101 -13.32 -2.58 1.36
C PRO A 101 -12.61 -1.98 2.57
N TYR A 102 -13.27 -1.94 3.71
CA TYR A 102 -12.64 -1.41 4.93
C TYR A 102 -11.59 -2.39 5.43
N THR A 103 -10.33 -1.95 5.44
CA THR A 103 -9.17 -2.80 5.76
C THR A 103 -8.88 -2.89 7.26
N GLY A 104 -9.34 -1.91 8.04
CA GLY A 104 -9.15 -1.82 9.48
C GLY A 104 -10.17 -2.64 10.30
N ARG A 105 -10.07 -2.53 11.63
CA ARG A 105 -10.98 -3.17 12.58
C ARG A 105 -11.45 -2.15 13.63
N LEU A 106 -12.77 -2.00 13.78
CA LEU A 106 -13.38 -1.06 14.73
C LEU A 106 -13.99 -1.77 15.94
N ALA A 107 -13.98 -1.09 17.08
CA ALA A 107 -14.54 -1.58 18.34
C ALA A 107 -15.22 -0.47 19.17
N ARG A 108 -16.09 -0.89 20.09
CA ARG A 108 -16.80 -0.02 21.05
C ARG A 108 -17.15 -0.78 22.33
N THR A 109 -16.63 -0.32 23.47
CA THR A 109 -17.10 -0.78 24.79
C THR A 109 -18.40 -0.08 25.16
N ILE A 110 -19.41 -0.84 25.57
CA ILE A 110 -20.73 -0.33 25.96
C ILE A 110 -20.65 0.28 27.37
N MET A 111 -21.04 1.56 27.50
CA MET A 111 -20.99 2.31 28.76
C MET A 111 -22.34 2.25 29.52
N GLU A 112 -22.34 2.56 30.83
CA GLU A 112 -23.56 2.53 31.67
C GLU A 112 -24.56 3.65 31.34
N GLU A 113 -24.13 4.68 30.59
CA GLU A 113 -24.94 5.75 30.04
C GLU A 113 -25.45 5.51 28.60
N ASP A 114 -24.98 4.46 27.92
CA ASP A 114 -25.43 4.15 26.55
C ASP A 114 -26.89 3.68 26.52
N ALA A 115 -27.61 3.98 25.44
CA ALA A 115 -29.02 3.59 25.31
C ALA A 115 -29.43 3.40 23.85
N GLU A 116 -30.07 2.26 23.56
CA GLU A 116 -30.62 1.84 22.25
C GLU A 116 -29.57 1.63 21.14
N SER A 117 -28.71 2.62 20.88
CA SER A 117 -27.72 2.65 19.79
C SER A 117 -26.41 3.32 20.24
N VAL A 118 -25.28 2.83 19.75
CA VAL A 118 -23.93 3.40 19.99
C VAL A 118 -23.23 3.75 18.68
N ILE A 119 -22.18 4.56 18.75
CA ILE A 119 -21.28 4.81 17.62
C ILE A 119 -20.11 3.85 17.69
N VAL A 120 -19.70 3.32 16.53
CA VAL A 120 -18.49 2.52 16.35
C VAL A 120 -17.61 3.21 15.32
N SER A 121 -16.49 3.75 15.78
CA SER A 121 -15.60 4.57 14.97
C SER A 121 -14.14 4.45 15.44
N PRO A 122 -13.15 4.95 14.66
CA PRO A 122 -11.76 5.01 15.09
C PRO A 122 -11.57 5.63 16.49
N LEU A 123 -12.36 6.67 16.83
CA LEU A 123 -12.31 7.30 18.16
C LEU A 123 -12.86 6.40 19.27
N THR A 124 -13.95 5.67 19.05
CA THR A 124 -14.45 4.72 20.07
C THR A 124 -13.58 3.48 20.18
N THR A 125 -12.86 3.13 19.11
CA THR A 125 -11.89 2.02 19.11
C THR A 125 -10.75 2.31 20.07
N LEU A 126 -10.21 3.54 20.11
CA LEU A 126 -9.23 3.95 21.14
C LEU A 126 -9.75 3.74 22.57
N VAL A 127 -11.04 4.03 22.83
CA VAL A 127 -11.67 3.80 24.14
C VAL A 127 -11.80 2.30 24.43
N ALA A 128 -12.13 1.48 23.43
CA ALA A 128 -12.17 0.02 23.56
C ALA A 128 -10.78 -0.60 23.81
N LEU A 129 -9.71 0.00 23.26
CA LEU A 129 -8.31 -0.29 23.59
C LEU A 129 -7.89 0.25 24.97
N GLY A 130 -8.84 0.73 25.77
CA GLY A 130 -8.67 1.14 27.17
C GLY A 130 -8.14 2.56 27.38
N LEU A 131 -7.99 3.38 26.33
CA LEU A 131 -7.65 4.80 26.52
C LEU A 131 -8.83 5.52 27.18
N ASP A 132 -8.52 6.38 28.15
CA ASP A 132 -9.52 7.26 28.74
C ASP A 132 -9.77 8.47 27.81
N GLU A 133 -11.02 8.92 27.76
CA GLU A 133 -11.45 10.03 26.91
C GLU A 133 -10.63 11.31 27.14
N GLN A 134 -10.19 11.55 28.37
CA GLN A 134 -9.35 12.69 28.70
C GLN A 134 -7.97 12.57 28.05
N ALA A 135 -7.31 11.41 28.13
CA ALA A 135 -6.04 11.18 27.42
C ALA A 135 -6.17 11.32 25.89
N ILE A 136 -7.28 10.89 25.29
CA ILE A 136 -7.55 11.09 23.85
C ILE A 136 -7.70 12.59 23.53
N VAL A 137 -8.48 13.33 24.32
CA VAL A 137 -8.63 14.79 24.17
C VAL A 137 -7.28 15.50 24.35
N GLU A 138 -6.49 15.11 25.35
CA GLU A 138 -5.17 15.69 25.58
C GLU A 138 -4.22 15.40 24.41
N ALA A 139 -4.18 14.17 23.90
CA ALA A 139 -3.37 13.81 22.74
C ALA A 139 -3.78 14.54 21.45
N LEU A 140 -5.06 14.88 21.25
CA LEU A 140 -5.52 15.57 20.03
C LEU A 140 -5.60 17.11 20.15
N THR A 141 -5.58 17.67 21.36
CA THR A 141 -5.69 19.13 21.60
C THR A 141 -4.46 19.77 22.25
N GLN A 142 -3.57 18.99 22.86
CA GLN A 142 -2.32 19.51 23.40
C GLN A 142 -1.17 19.38 22.38
N PRO A 143 -0.35 20.43 22.25
CA PRO A 143 0.86 20.35 21.47
C PRO A 143 1.84 19.37 22.14
N PRO A 144 2.65 18.60 21.40
CA PRO A 144 3.66 17.72 21.99
C PRO A 144 4.56 18.48 22.97
N GLU A 145 4.79 17.90 24.16
CA GLU A 145 5.63 18.47 25.21
C GLU A 145 7.11 18.45 24.82
N ALA A 146 7.51 19.48 24.07
CA ALA A 146 8.88 19.96 23.93
C ALA A 146 9.94 18.90 23.56
N LEU A 147 9.85 18.35 22.34
CA LEU A 147 11.07 18.22 21.55
C LEU A 147 11.60 19.64 21.27
N PRO A 148 12.86 19.97 21.60
CA PRO A 148 13.45 21.26 21.29
C PRO A 148 13.75 21.34 19.79
N LEU A 149 12.73 21.65 19.00
CA LEU A 149 12.87 21.93 17.57
C LEU A 149 13.85 23.09 17.36
N ALA A 150 14.96 22.80 16.69
CA ALA A 150 15.99 23.78 16.34
C ALA A 150 15.60 24.64 15.11
N LEU A 151 14.42 24.40 14.55
CA LEU A 151 13.85 25.07 13.38
C LEU A 151 12.61 25.84 13.85
N GLY A 152 12.64 27.16 13.65
CA GLY A 152 11.79 28.12 14.37
C GLY A 152 10.37 28.28 13.82
N ASP A 153 9.63 27.19 13.65
CA ASP A 153 8.19 27.24 13.44
C ASP A 153 7.45 26.87 14.74
N GLU A 154 6.50 27.71 15.16
CA GLU A 154 5.68 27.48 16.34
C GLU A 154 4.31 26.84 16.00
N SER A 155 4.09 26.42 14.73
CA SER A 155 2.92 25.66 14.31
C SER A 155 2.87 24.28 14.96
N ARG A 156 2.32 24.23 16.17
CA ARG A 156 2.00 23.00 16.88
C ARG A 156 0.61 22.57 16.44
N ALA A 157 0.53 21.78 15.38
CA ALA A 157 -0.72 21.27 14.85
C ALA A 157 -1.52 20.52 15.93
N VAL A 158 -2.78 20.92 16.11
CA VAL A 158 -3.76 20.34 17.04
C VAL A 158 -5.13 20.37 16.36
N ILE A 159 -6.05 19.48 16.74
CA ILE A 159 -7.39 19.45 16.15
C ILE A 159 -8.26 20.52 16.85
N PRO A 160 -8.57 21.66 16.21
CA PRO A 160 -9.14 22.79 16.93
C PRO A 160 -10.60 22.51 17.30
N GLY A 161 -11.00 22.83 18.52
CA GLY A 161 -12.36 22.60 19.02
C GLY A 161 -12.67 21.16 19.44
N PHE A 162 -11.73 20.21 19.35
CA PHE A 162 -11.98 18.83 19.79
C PHE A 162 -12.25 18.73 21.30
N SER A 163 -13.08 17.75 21.70
CA SER A 163 -13.53 17.55 23.08
C SER A 163 -14.12 16.15 23.25
N ALA A 164 -14.27 15.69 24.49
CA ALA A 164 -14.78 14.34 24.80
C ALA A 164 -16.17 14.07 24.20
N ALA A 165 -17.00 15.12 24.04
CA ALA A 165 -18.32 15.02 23.43
C ALA A 165 -18.29 14.56 21.96
N HIS A 166 -17.14 14.64 21.28
CA HIS A 166 -16.97 14.16 19.90
C HIS A 166 -16.57 12.68 19.81
N ILE A 167 -16.09 12.06 20.89
CA ILE A 167 -15.60 10.67 20.85
C ILE A 167 -16.74 9.68 20.60
N ASN A 168 -17.89 9.89 21.26
CA ASN A 168 -19.06 9.02 21.17
C ASN A 168 -20.18 9.59 20.26
N ALA A 169 -19.90 10.64 19.49
CA ALA A 169 -20.85 11.25 18.56
C ALA A 169 -20.62 10.73 17.13
N ASP A 170 -21.67 10.66 16.32
CA ASP A 170 -21.54 10.38 14.88
C ASP A 170 -20.82 11.56 14.19
N PRO A 171 -19.59 11.39 13.66
CA PRO A 171 -18.87 12.48 13.02
C PRO A 171 -19.43 12.88 11.65
N TYR A 172 -20.25 12.04 11.01
CA TYR A 172 -20.84 12.29 9.69
C TYR A 172 -22.30 12.77 9.75
N GLY A 173 -23.01 12.47 10.84
CA GLY A 173 -24.44 12.70 10.99
C GLY A 173 -24.92 14.15 10.80
N SER A 174 -24.07 15.14 11.08
CA SER A 174 -24.40 16.58 10.92
C SER A 174 -23.83 17.23 9.65
N LEU A 175 -22.93 16.58 8.90
CA LEU A 175 -22.16 17.25 7.83
C LEU A 175 -23.03 17.77 6.68
N HIS A 176 -24.17 17.13 6.42
CA HIS A 176 -25.17 17.54 5.44
C HIS A 176 -25.99 18.79 5.84
N LEU A 177 -25.84 19.26 7.09
CA LEU A 177 -26.49 20.46 7.63
C LEU A 177 -25.54 21.66 7.72
N LEU A 178 -24.24 21.47 7.48
CA LEU A 178 -23.23 22.52 7.60
C LEU A 178 -23.18 23.36 6.32
N ASP A 179 -23.53 24.63 6.44
CA ASP A 179 -23.34 25.64 5.39
C ASP A 179 -22.00 26.36 5.57
N ARG A 180 -21.31 26.59 4.44
CA ARG A 180 -19.98 27.19 4.35
C ARG A 180 -19.82 28.47 5.17
N ASP A 181 -20.79 29.39 5.12
CA ASP A 181 -20.69 30.71 5.75
C ASP A 181 -20.92 30.67 7.27
N SER A 182 -21.40 29.53 7.79
CA SER A 182 -21.81 29.34 9.19
C SER A 182 -20.89 28.45 10.02
N MET A 183 -19.98 27.74 9.36
CA MET A 183 -19.17 26.68 9.93
C MET A 183 -18.03 27.20 10.81
N THR A 184 -17.74 26.48 11.88
CA THR A 184 -16.62 26.71 12.78
C THR A 184 -15.73 25.47 12.90
N ASP A 185 -14.50 25.61 13.38
CA ASP A 185 -13.63 24.46 13.63
C ASP A 185 -14.26 23.44 14.61
N ALA A 186 -15.09 23.90 15.55
CA ALA A 186 -15.80 23.02 16.47
C ALA A 186 -16.81 22.11 15.76
N ASP A 187 -17.44 22.56 14.67
CA ASP A 187 -18.35 21.76 13.86
C ASP A 187 -17.61 20.68 13.04
N LEU A 188 -16.33 20.91 12.74
CA LEU A 188 -15.46 19.97 12.02
C LEU A 188 -14.60 19.09 12.94
N ALA A 189 -14.51 19.41 14.23
CA ALA A 189 -13.56 18.79 15.14
C ALA A 189 -13.75 17.27 15.28
N GLY A 190 -15.00 16.81 15.29
CA GLY A 190 -15.32 15.37 15.36
C GLY A 190 -14.87 14.60 14.12
N VAL A 191 -15.23 15.06 12.92
CA VAL A 191 -14.81 14.41 11.66
C VAL A 191 -13.31 14.48 11.43
N ARG A 192 -12.66 15.61 11.75
CA ARG A 192 -11.19 15.74 11.70
C ARG A 192 -10.51 14.75 12.64
N ALA A 193 -10.97 14.64 13.89
CA ALA A 193 -10.42 13.67 14.84
C ALA A 193 -10.65 12.22 14.40
N ASN A 194 -11.81 11.90 13.82
CA ASN A 194 -12.10 10.57 13.33
C ASN A 194 -11.18 10.17 12.18
N VAL A 195 -11.08 11.01 11.14
CA VAL A 195 -10.22 10.79 9.98
C VAL A 195 -8.75 10.71 10.40
N TYR A 196 -8.28 11.60 11.29
CA TYR A 196 -6.90 11.53 11.78
C TYR A 196 -6.58 10.20 12.47
N VAL A 197 -7.48 9.67 13.31
CA VAL A 197 -7.26 8.37 13.98
C VAL A 197 -7.39 7.20 12.99
N ALA A 198 -8.28 7.27 12.01
CA ALA A 198 -8.35 6.30 10.91
C ALA A 198 -7.02 6.21 10.15
N VAL A 199 -6.48 7.37 9.75
CA VAL A 199 -5.21 7.48 9.04
C VAL A 199 -4.04 6.96 9.89
N LEU A 200 -4.04 7.19 11.21
CA LEU A 200 -3.04 6.60 12.10
C LEU A 200 -3.13 5.06 12.17
N PHE A 201 -4.33 4.49 12.21
CA PHE A 201 -4.49 3.03 12.18
C PHE A 201 -4.06 2.45 10.82
N ASP A 202 -4.40 3.11 9.71
CA ASP A 202 -4.02 2.68 8.38
C ASP A 202 -2.51 2.75 8.12
N PHE A 203 -1.84 3.84 8.51
CA PHE A 203 -0.39 4.02 8.32
C PHE A 203 0.46 3.07 9.18
N PHE A 204 0.06 2.78 10.41
CA PHE A 204 0.97 2.18 11.41
C PHE A 204 0.56 0.81 11.95
N TYR A 205 -0.62 0.28 11.55
CA TYR A 205 -1.23 -0.89 12.21
C TYR A 205 -1.83 -1.93 11.26
N MET A 206 -1.27 -2.07 10.05
CA MET A 206 -1.65 -3.12 9.09
C MET A 206 -1.48 -4.54 9.65
N ASP A 207 -0.38 -4.84 10.35
CA ASP A 207 -0.05 -6.22 10.75
C ASP A 207 -0.50 -6.59 12.18
N ALA A 208 -0.55 -5.64 13.11
CA ALA A 208 -0.63 -5.97 14.54
C ALA A 208 -2.07 -6.15 15.10
N PHE A 209 -3.12 -5.90 14.31
CA PHE A 209 -4.51 -5.97 14.82
C PHE A 209 -5.00 -7.40 15.09
N LEU A 210 -4.23 -8.42 14.67
CA LEU A 210 -4.52 -9.84 14.94
C LEU A 210 -3.99 -10.31 16.31
N VAL A 211 -3.08 -9.55 16.94
CA VAL A 211 -2.43 -9.93 18.22
C VAL A 211 -2.68 -8.91 19.35
N GLY A 212 -3.43 -7.84 19.09
CA GLY A 212 -4.03 -6.98 20.11
C GLY A 212 -3.17 -5.77 20.50
N LEU A 213 -3.51 -4.62 19.91
CA LEU A 213 -3.01 -3.30 20.28
C LEU A 213 -3.16 -3.03 21.79
N THR A 214 -2.06 -2.84 22.52
CA THR A 214 -2.16 -2.48 23.94
C THR A 214 -2.56 -1.01 24.12
N LYS A 215 -3.14 -0.67 25.28
CA LYS A 215 -3.41 0.73 25.69
C LYS A 215 -2.19 1.64 25.51
N GLN A 216 -0.99 1.14 25.80
CA GLN A 216 0.23 1.95 25.72
C GLN A 216 0.65 2.20 24.28
N GLU A 217 0.51 1.20 23.39
CA GLU A 217 0.81 1.34 21.97
C GLU A 217 -0.19 2.27 21.28
N ALA A 218 -1.50 2.14 21.55
CA ALA A 218 -2.49 3.07 21.03
C ALA A 218 -2.29 4.52 21.56
N TYR A 219 -1.82 4.70 22.80
CA TYR A 219 -1.42 6.03 23.29
C TYR A 219 -0.13 6.54 22.63
N ASN A 220 0.85 5.68 22.39
CA ASN A 220 2.06 6.02 21.66
C ASN A 220 1.70 6.44 20.22
N LEU A 221 0.88 5.68 19.51
CA LEU A 221 0.40 6.00 18.15
C LEU A 221 -0.18 7.42 18.06
N LEU A 222 -0.95 7.87 19.07
CA LEU A 222 -1.48 9.24 19.10
C LEU A 222 -0.44 10.34 19.39
N THR A 223 0.71 9.99 19.98
CA THR A 223 1.62 10.97 20.59
C THR A 223 3.07 10.95 20.08
N SER A 224 3.57 9.82 19.56
CA SER A 224 4.98 9.55 19.25
C SER A 224 5.33 9.42 17.77
N VAL A 225 4.38 9.65 16.85
CA VAL A 225 4.55 9.65 15.37
C VAL A 225 5.42 10.80 14.81
N GLY A 226 6.43 11.24 15.57
CA GLY A 226 7.50 12.12 15.09
C GLY A 226 7.05 13.45 14.48
N PRO A 227 7.79 13.98 13.48
CA PRO A 227 7.39 15.14 12.68
C PRO A 227 6.08 14.90 11.91
N LEU A 228 5.91 13.69 11.34
CA LEU A 228 4.74 13.29 10.54
C LEU A 228 3.41 13.54 11.27
N ARG A 229 3.41 13.45 12.61
CA ARG A 229 2.24 13.84 13.44
C ARG A 229 1.68 15.22 13.10
N ALA A 230 2.56 16.21 12.98
CA ALA A 230 2.15 17.59 12.75
C ALA A 230 1.59 17.74 11.33
N ASP A 231 2.27 17.14 10.37
CA ASP A 231 1.88 17.13 8.96
C ASP A 231 0.53 16.44 8.76
N LEU A 232 0.29 15.27 9.39
CA LEU A 232 -1.00 14.56 9.33
C LEU A 232 -2.15 15.34 9.98
N ILE A 233 -1.92 16.06 11.09
CA ILE A 233 -2.97 16.91 11.67
C ILE A 233 -3.26 18.10 10.75
N GLU A 234 -2.24 18.76 10.20
CA GLU A 234 -2.41 19.88 9.27
C GLU A 234 -3.10 19.43 7.97
N ALA A 235 -2.72 18.27 7.45
CA ALA A 235 -3.34 17.59 6.33
C ALA A 235 -4.84 17.37 6.52
N VAL A 236 -5.23 16.74 7.63
CA VAL A 236 -6.64 16.44 7.92
C VAL A 236 -7.42 17.73 8.10
N CYS A 237 -6.84 18.75 8.72
CA CYS A 237 -7.47 20.08 8.82
C CYS A 237 -7.63 20.78 7.46
N TYR A 238 -6.73 20.53 6.52
CA TYR A 238 -6.73 21.12 5.17
C TYR A 238 -7.68 20.38 4.20
N VAL A 239 -7.70 19.04 4.23
CA VAL A 239 -8.64 18.19 3.48
C VAL A 239 -10.07 18.45 3.96
N ILE A 240 -10.28 18.42 5.29
CA ILE A 240 -11.57 18.68 5.92
C ILE A 240 -11.65 20.18 6.29
N SER A 241 -11.91 21.02 5.29
CA SER A 241 -11.98 22.48 5.43
C SER A 241 -13.19 23.07 4.69
N ALA A 242 -13.62 24.28 5.09
CA ALA A 242 -14.69 25.00 4.40
C ALA A 242 -14.28 25.42 2.97
N GLU A 243 -12.98 25.61 2.74
CA GLU A 243 -12.35 25.79 1.44
C GLU A 243 -12.56 24.57 0.53
N GLY A 244 -12.60 23.36 1.09
CA GLY A 244 -12.96 22.13 0.35
C GLY A 244 -14.33 22.21 -0.31
N MET A 245 -15.32 22.84 0.34
CA MET A 245 -16.64 23.05 -0.27
C MET A 245 -16.57 24.01 -1.46
N GLU A 246 -15.73 25.06 -1.38
CA GLU A 246 -15.52 25.99 -2.50
C GLU A 246 -14.81 25.32 -3.67
N ARG A 247 -13.81 24.49 -3.41
CA ARG A 247 -13.11 23.70 -4.44
C ARG A 247 -14.13 22.90 -5.26
N ILE A 248 -14.99 22.12 -4.61
CA ILE A 248 -16.04 21.33 -5.28
C ILE A 248 -17.09 22.24 -5.95
N ALA A 249 -17.57 23.27 -5.25
CA ALA A 249 -18.60 24.16 -5.81
C ALA A 249 -18.12 24.92 -7.06
N SER A 250 -16.82 25.18 -7.17
CA SER A 250 -16.20 25.87 -8.32
C SER A 250 -16.21 25.05 -9.62
N THR A 251 -16.41 23.73 -9.56
CA THR A 251 -16.51 22.85 -10.74
C THR A 251 -17.96 22.54 -11.13
N LEU A 252 -18.94 22.99 -10.34
CA LEU A 252 -20.36 22.87 -10.68
C LEU A 252 -20.80 23.93 -11.73
N PRO A 253 -21.72 23.58 -12.65
CA PRO A 253 -22.14 24.48 -13.72
C PRO A 253 -23.03 25.64 -13.22
N GLU A 254 -22.53 26.88 -13.37
CA GLU A 254 -23.18 28.13 -12.92
C GLU A 254 -24.62 28.36 -13.46
N ASN A 255 -25.01 27.68 -14.55
CA ASN A 255 -26.29 27.89 -15.24
C ASN A 255 -27.43 26.96 -14.76
N ARG A 256 -27.22 26.21 -13.66
CA ARG A 256 -28.19 25.27 -13.10
C ARG A 256 -28.49 25.60 -11.64
N GLU A 257 -29.76 25.49 -11.22
CA GLU A 257 -30.14 25.52 -9.80
C GLU A 257 -29.85 24.16 -9.17
N LEU A 258 -28.58 23.92 -8.83
CA LEU A 258 -28.13 22.70 -8.16
C LEU A 258 -28.18 22.83 -6.63
N PRO A 259 -28.32 21.72 -5.87
CA PRO A 259 -28.11 21.70 -4.42
C PRO A 259 -26.74 22.29 -4.04
N PRO A 260 -26.62 22.95 -2.88
CA PRO A 260 -25.31 23.37 -2.39
C PRO A 260 -24.44 22.13 -2.11
N VAL A 261 -23.13 22.25 -2.33
CA VAL A 261 -22.15 21.33 -1.74
C VAL A 261 -22.26 21.42 -0.22
N THR A 262 -22.13 20.30 0.48
CA THR A 262 -22.10 20.21 1.95
C THR A 262 -20.73 19.71 2.43
N MET A 263 -20.50 19.66 3.74
CA MET A 263 -19.28 19.01 4.24
C MET A 263 -19.26 17.49 4.08
N ARG A 264 -20.39 16.88 3.70
CA ARG A 264 -20.46 15.44 3.41
C ARG A 264 -19.57 15.10 2.21
N GLU A 265 -19.74 15.82 1.11
CA GLU A 265 -18.93 15.62 -0.10
C GLU A 265 -17.44 15.84 0.13
N VAL A 266 -17.07 16.82 0.97
CA VAL A 266 -15.67 17.10 1.33
C VAL A 266 -15.09 15.96 2.17
N ALA A 267 -15.81 15.49 3.18
CA ALA A 267 -15.36 14.40 4.04
C ALA A 267 -15.26 13.06 3.31
N ASP A 268 -16.20 12.79 2.40
CA ASP A 268 -16.20 11.57 1.57
C ASP A 268 -14.98 11.51 0.61
N THR A 269 -14.32 12.63 0.31
CA THR A 269 -13.03 12.62 -0.43
C THR A 269 -11.83 12.12 0.38
N ALA A 270 -11.91 12.12 1.71
CA ALA A 270 -10.74 11.95 2.56
C ALA A 270 -10.07 10.57 2.47
N PRO A 271 -10.78 9.42 2.44
CA PRO A 271 -10.14 8.12 2.31
C PRO A 271 -9.22 8.06 1.08
N ALA A 272 -9.74 8.33 -0.11
CA ALA A 272 -8.98 8.32 -1.37
C ALA A 272 -7.74 9.23 -1.39
N LEU A 273 -7.79 10.36 -0.65
CA LEU A 273 -6.64 11.26 -0.51
C LEU A 273 -5.59 10.70 0.46
N PHE A 274 -6.00 10.18 1.62
CA PHE A 274 -5.06 9.67 2.62
C PHE A 274 -4.47 8.30 2.26
N THR A 275 -5.23 7.45 1.58
CA THR A 275 -4.75 6.22 0.94
C THR A 275 -3.60 6.52 -0.03
N TRP A 276 -3.76 7.53 -0.91
CA TRP A 276 -2.68 7.98 -1.78
C TRP A 276 -1.47 8.52 -1.00
N TRP A 277 -1.69 9.26 0.09
CA TRP A 277 -0.58 9.74 0.92
C TRP A 277 0.17 8.54 1.52
N LYS A 278 -0.52 7.59 2.17
CA LYS A 278 0.11 6.39 2.73
C LYS A 278 1.04 5.71 1.71
N GLN A 279 0.54 5.45 0.52
CA GLN A 279 1.29 4.84 -0.58
C GLN A 279 2.50 5.68 -1.01
N GLU A 280 2.37 7.02 -1.03
CA GLU A 280 3.48 7.93 -1.34
C GLU A 280 4.53 8.00 -0.21
N VAL A 281 4.14 7.83 1.06
CA VAL A 281 5.11 7.68 2.19
C VAL A 281 5.86 6.37 2.03
N GLU A 282 5.15 5.24 1.88
CA GLU A 282 5.74 3.92 1.65
C GLU A 282 6.70 3.93 0.44
N ARG A 283 6.33 4.60 -0.65
CA ARG A 283 7.15 4.76 -1.85
C ARG A 283 8.42 5.58 -1.60
N ARG A 284 8.37 6.65 -0.79
CA ARG A 284 9.54 7.49 -0.46
C ARG A 284 10.44 6.82 0.57
N GLU A 285 9.88 6.14 1.56
CA GLU A 285 10.63 5.35 2.54
C GLU A 285 11.43 4.25 1.83
N ALA A 286 10.82 3.53 0.89
CA ALA A 286 11.49 2.56 0.03
C ALA A 286 12.52 3.17 -0.97
N GLN A 287 12.70 4.49 -0.98
CA GLN A 287 13.68 5.22 -1.80
C GLN A 287 14.68 6.04 -0.97
N ASP A 288 14.63 6.00 0.36
CA ASP A 288 15.39 6.86 1.28
C ASP A 288 15.22 8.37 0.99
N ASP A 289 14.00 8.76 0.57
CA ASP A 289 13.61 10.14 0.25
C ASP A 289 12.84 10.80 1.43
N ASP A 290 12.68 12.13 1.41
CA ASP A 290 12.06 12.89 2.49
C ASP A 290 10.56 12.56 2.63
N LEU A 291 10.18 12.02 3.79
CA LEU A 291 8.80 11.69 4.14
C LEU A 291 7.94 12.94 4.43
N VAL A 292 8.55 14.13 4.55
CA VAL A 292 7.87 15.40 4.82
C VAL A 292 7.53 16.12 3.50
N PHE A 293 6.37 15.80 2.92
CA PHE A 293 5.88 16.39 1.65
C PHE A 293 4.48 17.01 1.74
N LEU A 294 4.12 17.55 2.91
CA LEU A 294 2.82 18.18 3.18
C LEU A 294 2.38 19.22 2.11
N ASP A 295 3.29 20.03 1.58
CA ASP A 295 2.96 21.03 0.54
C ASP A 295 2.65 20.39 -0.82
N GLU A 296 3.29 19.27 -1.17
CA GLU A 296 2.96 18.50 -2.37
C GLU A 296 1.60 17.83 -2.23
N PHE A 297 1.31 17.26 -1.04
CA PHE A 297 -0.01 16.73 -0.74
C PHE A 297 -1.10 17.80 -0.77
N LYS A 298 -0.89 18.99 -0.21
CA LYS A 298 -1.83 20.12 -0.33
C LYS A 298 -2.10 20.47 -1.81
N ALA A 299 -1.06 20.49 -2.64
CA ALA A 299 -1.17 20.72 -4.08
C ALA A 299 -1.88 19.56 -4.84
N LEU A 300 -1.85 18.33 -4.31
CA LEU A 300 -2.71 17.24 -4.76
C LEU A 300 -4.17 17.47 -4.34
N VAL A 301 -4.44 17.78 -3.07
CA VAL A 301 -5.80 18.02 -2.55
C VAL A 301 -6.48 19.15 -3.32
N ASP A 302 -5.81 20.29 -3.55
CA ASP A 302 -6.34 21.40 -4.34
C ASP A 302 -6.73 20.97 -5.78
N ARG A 303 -5.94 20.07 -6.38
CA ARG A 303 -6.15 19.53 -7.73
C ARG A 303 -7.26 18.50 -7.79
N ALA A 304 -7.24 17.51 -6.90
CA ALA A 304 -8.10 16.33 -6.93
C ALA A 304 -9.47 16.61 -6.28
N GLN A 305 -9.49 17.20 -5.09
CA GLN A 305 -10.73 17.40 -4.31
C GLN A 305 -11.70 18.33 -5.03
N GLY A 306 -11.21 19.41 -5.65
CA GLY A 306 -12.06 20.31 -6.44
C GLY A 306 -12.52 19.74 -7.77
N ALA A 307 -11.70 18.88 -8.39
CA ALA A 307 -11.98 18.29 -9.68
C ALA A 307 -12.79 16.98 -9.55
N GLN A 308 -12.35 15.94 -10.25
CA GLN A 308 -13.16 14.76 -10.53
C GLN A 308 -13.57 13.96 -9.28
N LEU A 309 -12.76 13.99 -8.20
CA LEU A 309 -13.03 13.28 -6.95
C LEU A 309 -14.25 13.86 -6.21
N GLY A 310 -14.19 15.15 -5.85
CA GLY A 310 -15.30 15.79 -5.14
C GLY A 310 -16.54 15.99 -6.02
N LEU A 311 -16.38 16.18 -7.33
CA LEU A 311 -17.49 16.17 -8.27
C LEU A 311 -18.23 14.81 -8.28
N ASN A 312 -17.53 13.68 -8.19
CA ASN A 312 -18.19 12.38 -8.14
C ASN A 312 -19.00 12.20 -6.86
N TYR A 313 -18.41 12.44 -5.68
CA TYR A 313 -19.14 12.33 -4.42
C TYR A 313 -20.34 13.30 -4.37
N TYR A 314 -20.21 14.50 -4.93
CA TYR A 314 -21.34 15.41 -5.11
C TYR A 314 -22.46 14.81 -5.97
N VAL A 315 -22.13 14.21 -7.13
CA VAL A 315 -23.12 13.55 -7.98
C VAL A 315 -23.74 12.36 -7.25
N MET A 316 -22.94 11.46 -6.65
CA MET A 316 -23.41 10.27 -5.94
C MET A 316 -24.39 10.59 -4.81
N ASN A 317 -24.06 11.58 -3.96
CA ASN A 317 -24.91 11.98 -2.84
C ASN A 317 -26.23 12.65 -3.28
N ASN A 318 -26.29 13.21 -4.50
CA ASN A 318 -27.41 14.04 -4.95
C ASN A 318 -28.21 13.48 -6.15
N ILE A 319 -27.70 12.51 -6.92
CA ILE A 319 -28.32 12.06 -8.18
C ILE A 319 -29.70 11.39 -7.96
N PHE A 320 -29.89 10.71 -6.83
CA PHE A 320 -31.16 10.06 -6.48
C PHE A 320 -32.14 10.96 -5.70
N THR A 321 -31.66 12.09 -5.17
CA THR A 321 -32.43 13.00 -4.30
C THR A 321 -32.76 14.34 -4.97
N SER A 322 -32.01 14.72 -6.01
CA SER A 322 -32.14 15.99 -6.73
C SER A 322 -32.41 15.79 -8.21
N GLU A 323 -33.63 16.14 -8.64
CA GLU A 323 -34.04 16.17 -10.06
C GLU A 323 -33.11 17.09 -10.89
N ALA A 324 -32.56 18.15 -10.28
CA ALA A 324 -31.66 19.09 -10.96
C ALA A 324 -30.28 18.47 -11.26
N VAL A 325 -29.73 17.67 -10.34
CA VAL A 325 -28.46 16.95 -10.54
C VAL A 325 -28.65 15.85 -11.58
N HIS A 326 -29.71 15.05 -11.46
CA HIS A 326 -30.03 14.03 -12.46
C HIS A 326 -30.21 14.64 -13.87
N ALA A 327 -30.94 15.76 -13.99
CA ALA A 327 -31.13 16.46 -15.27
C ALA A 327 -29.89 17.22 -15.79
N ALA A 328 -28.87 17.43 -14.96
CA ALA A 328 -27.57 17.98 -15.39
C ALA A 328 -26.62 16.85 -15.83
N PHE A 329 -26.66 15.70 -15.15
CA PHE A 329 -25.96 14.47 -15.54
C PHE A 329 -26.46 13.93 -16.89
N GLU A 330 -27.78 13.75 -17.06
CA GLU A 330 -28.41 13.33 -18.33
C GLU A 330 -28.14 14.29 -19.51
N ALA A 331 -27.96 15.58 -19.23
CA ALA A 331 -27.59 16.57 -20.24
C ALA A 331 -26.09 16.52 -20.61
N GLY A 332 -25.27 15.81 -19.83
CA GLY A 332 -23.81 15.82 -19.94
C GLY A 332 -23.18 17.15 -19.51
N ASP A 333 -23.88 17.93 -18.68
CA ASP A 333 -23.35 19.14 -18.01
C ASP A 333 -22.52 18.74 -16.77
N LEU A 334 -22.93 17.67 -16.07
CA LEU A 334 -22.11 16.96 -15.08
C LEU A 334 -21.63 15.67 -15.72
N ARG A 335 -20.32 15.52 -15.91
CA ARG A 335 -19.72 14.31 -16.47
C ARG A 335 -18.84 13.64 -15.44
N LEU A 336 -19.05 12.35 -15.26
CA LEU A 336 -18.09 11.51 -14.57
C LEU A 336 -17.18 10.89 -15.62
N GLU A 337 -15.87 11.06 -15.46
CA GLU A 337 -14.87 10.40 -16.33
C GLU A 337 -14.73 8.91 -15.98
N ASN A 338 -15.00 8.58 -14.71
CA ASN A 338 -15.06 7.23 -14.18
C ASN A 338 -16.52 6.82 -13.94
N ASP A 339 -16.76 5.52 -13.77
CA ASP A 339 -18.09 5.02 -13.41
C ASP A 339 -18.58 5.62 -12.07
N PRO A 340 -19.90 5.72 -11.87
CA PRO A 340 -20.49 6.04 -10.56
C PRO A 340 -20.21 4.88 -9.59
N GLY A 341 -19.06 4.98 -8.94
CA GLY A 341 -18.43 3.99 -8.08
C GLY A 341 -17.24 4.62 -7.37
N HIS A 342 -16.45 3.78 -6.71
CA HIS A 342 -15.50 4.21 -5.70
C HIS A 342 -14.17 4.58 -6.32
N LEU A 343 -13.63 5.70 -5.87
CA LEU A 343 -12.52 6.37 -6.52
C LEU A 343 -11.27 6.30 -5.67
N TYR A 344 -10.16 5.98 -6.31
CA TYR A 344 -8.82 6.06 -5.74
C TYR A 344 -7.96 6.98 -6.62
N LEU A 345 -6.87 7.51 -6.06
CA LEU A 345 -5.88 8.27 -6.82
C LEU A 345 -4.73 7.33 -7.17
N ARG A 346 -4.39 7.26 -8.46
CA ARG A 346 -3.26 6.51 -9.00
C ARG A 346 -1.94 7.27 -8.73
N GLU A 347 -0.81 6.58 -8.96
CA GLU A 347 0.55 7.14 -8.90
C GLU A 347 0.69 8.48 -9.64
N ASP A 348 0.16 8.56 -10.86
CA ASP A 348 0.18 9.75 -11.71
C ASP A 348 -0.81 10.86 -11.28
N THR A 349 -1.42 10.71 -10.10
CA THR A 349 -2.50 11.54 -9.53
C THR A 349 -3.80 11.56 -10.33
N SER A 350 -3.92 10.70 -11.37
CA SER A 350 -5.19 10.49 -12.07
C SER A 350 -6.14 9.63 -11.23
N LEU A 351 -7.41 9.73 -11.54
CA LEU A 351 -8.47 9.09 -10.77
C LEU A 351 -8.80 7.71 -11.38
N GLY A 352 -8.74 6.64 -10.59
CA GLY A 352 -9.26 5.32 -10.98
C GLY A 352 -10.65 5.03 -10.41
N SER A 353 -11.24 3.92 -10.82
CA SER A 353 -12.45 3.34 -10.21
C SER A 353 -12.21 1.89 -9.80
N THR A 354 -12.74 1.45 -8.66
CA THR A 354 -12.62 0.04 -8.23
C THR A 354 -13.29 -0.93 -9.21
N SER A 355 -14.29 -0.48 -9.99
CA SER A 355 -14.89 -1.26 -11.08
C SER A 355 -13.91 -1.60 -12.22
N GLU A 356 -12.75 -0.94 -12.30
CA GLU A 356 -11.74 -1.22 -13.33
C GLU A 356 -10.87 -2.44 -13.02
N VAL A 357 -10.80 -2.91 -11.76
CA VAL A 357 -9.91 -4.03 -11.39
C VAL A 357 -10.71 -5.29 -11.07
N VAL A 358 -11.04 -6.02 -12.13
CA VAL A 358 -11.60 -7.37 -12.04
C VAL A 358 -10.45 -8.37 -12.15
N PHE A 359 -10.08 -8.97 -11.02
CA PHE A 359 -9.23 -10.16 -11.05
C PHE A 359 -9.92 -11.27 -11.83
N ASN A 360 -9.18 -11.91 -12.70
CA ASN A 360 -9.63 -13.05 -13.46
C ASN A 360 -8.55 -14.15 -13.41
N GLN A 361 -8.95 -15.36 -13.79
CA GLN A 361 -8.06 -16.52 -13.73
C GLN A 361 -6.81 -16.35 -14.61
N GLU A 362 -6.90 -15.65 -15.75
CA GLU A 362 -5.78 -15.41 -16.66
C GLU A 362 -4.71 -14.46 -16.06
N MET A 363 -5.08 -13.60 -15.09
CA MET A 363 -4.13 -12.72 -14.40
C MET A 363 -3.25 -13.43 -13.37
N LEU A 364 -3.75 -14.52 -12.77
CA LEU A 364 -3.06 -15.26 -11.71
C LEU A 364 -2.41 -16.55 -12.20
N ALA A 365 -2.92 -17.16 -13.27
CA ALA A 365 -2.39 -18.40 -13.82
C ALA A 365 -0.90 -18.26 -14.24
N GLY A 366 -0.07 -19.17 -13.73
CA GLY A 366 1.38 -19.17 -13.96
C GLY A 366 2.12 -18.05 -13.22
N LYS A 367 1.57 -17.53 -12.11
CA LYS A 367 2.18 -16.46 -11.30
C LYS A 367 2.58 -16.93 -9.91
N ALA A 368 3.57 -16.24 -9.36
CA ALA A 368 4.08 -16.40 -8.01
C ALA A 368 3.91 -15.07 -7.25
N PHE A 369 3.57 -15.15 -5.97
CA PHE A 369 3.43 -14.01 -5.06
C PHE A 369 4.18 -14.32 -3.77
N TYR A 370 4.90 -13.35 -3.21
CA TYR A 370 5.64 -13.53 -1.96
C TYR A 370 5.28 -12.43 -0.96
N ASN A 371 4.80 -12.82 0.21
CA ASN A 371 4.61 -11.95 1.37
C ASN A 371 4.47 -12.79 2.66
N GLY A 372 5.57 -13.06 3.35
CA GLY A 372 5.65 -13.99 4.49
C GLY A 372 5.46 -15.47 4.12
N ALA A 373 4.65 -15.74 3.09
CA ALA A 373 4.52 -17.01 2.39
C ALA A 373 4.71 -16.81 0.87
N LEU A 374 5.27 -17.82 0.21
CA LEU A 374 5.28 -17.91 -1.26
C LEU A 374 3.97 -18.60 -1.70
N ILE A 375 3.24 -18.00 -2.65
CA ILE A 375 2.02 -18.54 -3.24
C ILE A 375 2.22 -18.70 -4.74
N LEU A 376 2.19 -19.93 -5.24
CA LEU A 376 2.32 -20.28 -6.65
C LEU A 376 0.98 -20.72 -7.22
N PHE A 377 0.59 -20.19 -8.38
CA PHE A 377 -0.66 -20.52 -9.07
C PHE A 377 -0.37 -21.31 -10.37
N ASP A 378 -0.52 -22.63 -10.32
CA ASP A 378 -0.40 -23.58 -11.46
C ASP A 378 -1.56 -23.35 -12.46
N ASP A 379 -1.20 -23.14 -13.73
CA ASP A 379 -2.11 -22.85 -14.84
C ASP A 379 -2.68 -24.11 -15.53
N GLU A 380 -2.00 -25.25 -15.45
CA GLU A 380 -2.45 -26.51 -16.04
C GLU A 380 -3.51 -27.23 -15.18
N LYS A 381 -3.45 -27.06 -13.85
CA LYS A 381 -4.25 -27.85 -12.90
C LYS A 381 -5.26 -27.06 -12.07
N ASN A 382 -5.25 -25.73 -12.15
CA ASN A 382 -5.80 -24.85 -11.10
C ASN A 382 -5.16 -25.15 -9.72
N GLY A 383 -3.92 -25.63 -9.70
CA GLY A 383 -3.21 -25.94 -8.46
C GLY A 383 -2.70 -24.67 -7.80
N VAL A 384 -2.78 -24.58 -6.48
CA VAL A 384 -2.09 -23.54 -5.71
C VAL A 384 -1.18 -24.20 -4.70
N GLU A 385 0.05 -23.71 -4.62
CA GLU A 385 1.04 -24.14 -3.64
C GLU A 385 1.38 -22.95 -2.75
N MET A 386 1.26 -23.14 -1.44
CA MET A 386 1.62 -22.14 -0.45
C MET A 386 2.73 -22.67 0.45
N PHE A 387 3.78 -21.87 0.63
CA PHE A 387 4.93 -22.19 1.47
C PHE A 387 5.02 -21.15 2.59
N PHE A 388 4.69 -21.55 3.81
CA PHE A 388 4.76 -20.69 5.00
C PHE A 388 6.07 -20.93 5.73
N SER A 389 6.79 -19.87 6.12
CA SER A 389 7.96 -19.99 7.00
C SER A 389 7.51 -19.96 8.47
N GLU A 390 7.83 -20.99 9.26
CA GLU A 390 7.73 -20.94 10.73
C GLU A 390 9.07 -20.52 11.37
N GLU A 391 9.02 -19.97 12.60
CA GLU A 391 10.20 -19.53 13.37
C GLU A 391 11.22 -20.65 13.73
N ASP A 392 10.91 -21.93 13.43
CA ASP A 392 11.60 -23.13 13.93
C ASP A 392 12.21 -24.02 12.79
N ASP A 393 12.58 -23.42 11.65
CA ASP A 393 13.28 -24.08 10.52
C ASP A 393 12.48 -25.18 9.79
N TRP A 394 11.17 -24.97 9.63
CA TRP A 394 10.33 -25.84 8.78
C TRP A 394 9.26 -25.04 8.05
N PHE A 395 9.01 -25.44 6.80
CA PHE A 395 7.92 -24.88 5.98
C PHE A 395 6.70 -25.77 6.07
N GLU A 396 5.54 -25.20 6.39
CA GLU A 396 4.29 -25.87 6.09
C GLU A 396 3.99 -25.67 4.60
N TYR A 397 4.03 -26.76 3.84
CA TYR A 397 3.60 -26.80 2.45
C TYR A 397 2.10 -27.10 2.41
N VAL A 398 1.35 -26.26 1.70
CA VAL A 398 -0.06 -26.50 1.43
C VAL A 398 -0.31 -26.49 -0.07
N SER A 399 -0.67 -27.66 -0.61
CA SER A 399 -1.29 -27.77 -1.93
C SER A 399 -2.81 -27.62 -1.85
N GLY A 400 -3.41 -27.08 -2.91
CA GLY A 400 -4.85 -26.95 -3.05
C GLY A 400 -5.31 -26.68 -4.47
N ASP A 401 -6.62 -26.56 -4.64
CA ASP A 401 -7.24 -25.99 -5.84
C ASP A 401 -7.46 -24.49 -5.63
N TRP A 402 -7.31 -23.66 -6.67
CA TRP A 402 -7.74 -22.27 -6.67
C TRP A 402 -8.71 -21.93 -7.81
N TRP A 403 -9.49 -20.87 -7.62
CA TRP A 403 -10.29 -20.26 -8.67
C TRP A 403 -10.57 -18.79 -8.35
N VAL A 404 -10.83 -17.98 -9.38
CA VAL A 404 -11.38 -16.62 -9.21
C VAL A 404 -12.85 -16.66 -9.59
N SER A 405 -13.73 -16.13 -8.73
CA SER A 405 -15.16 -16.08 -8.96
C SER A 405 -15.56 -15.04 -10.03
N GLU A 406 -16.83 -15.07 -10.47
CA GLU A 406 -17.37 -14.03 -11.39
C GLU A 406 -17.34 -12.60 -10.79
N ASN A 407 -17.16 -12.47 -9.47
CA ASN A 407 -17.01 -11.20 -8.75
C ASN A 407 -15.57 -10.89 -8.31
N GLY A 408 -14.56 -11.58 -8.87
CA GLY A 408 -13.14 -11.25 -8.65
C GLY A 408 -12.53 -11.79 -7.35
N VAL A 409 -13.27 -12.59 -6.58
CA VAL A 409 -12.78 -13.18 -5.33
C VAL A 409 -11.96 -14.42 -5.67
N LEU A 410 -10.69 -14.40 -5.30
CA LEU A 410 -9.85 -15.59 -5.34
C LEU A 410 -10.30 -16.53 -4.21
N SER A 411 -10.33 -17.83 -4.46
CA SER A 411 -10.59 -18.85 -3.46
C SER A 411 -9.53 -19.93 -3.60
N ILE A 412 -9.02 -20.38 -2.46
CA ILE A 412 -8.03 -21.42 -2.30
C ILE A 412 -8.64 -22.50 -1.41
N ASN A 413 -8.49 -23.76 -1.77
CA ASN A 413 -9.07 -24.88 -1.04
C ASN A 413 -8.06 -26.02 -0.98
N SER A 414 -7.49 -26.28 0.19
CA SER A 414 -6.53 -27.38 0.34
C SER A 414 -7.23 -28.72 0.35
N GLN A 415 -6.74 -29.65 -0.47
CA GLN A 415 -7.25 -31.02 -0.51
C GLN A 415 -6.78 -31.85 0.70
N GLU A 416 -5.71 -31.44 1.39
CA GLU A 416 -5.04 -32.25 2.42
C GLU A 416 -5.38 -31.80 3.83
N SER A 417 -5.30 -30.49 4.12
CA SER A 417 -5.57 -29.90 5.44
C SER A 417 -7.06 -29.57 5.65
N ASN A 418 -7.90 -29.73 4.63
CA ASN A 418 -9.36 -29.48 4.67
C ASN A 418 -9.73 -28.04 5.08
N PHE A 419 -8.84 -27.07 4.88
CA PHE A 419 -9.17 -25.64 4.98
C PHE A 419 -9.52 -25.05 3.61
N SER A 420 -10.34 -24.01 3.63
CA SER A 420 -10.56 -23.13 2.48
C SER A 420 -10.35 -21.69 2.91
N VAL A 421 -9.58 -20.96 2.11
CA VAL A 421 -9.34 -19.53 2.23
C VAL A 421 -10.08 -18.84 1.10
N GLN A 422 -10.90 -17.85 1.42
CA GLN A 422 -11.34 -16.87 0.44
C GLN A 422 -10.40 -15.68 0.53
N VAL A 423 -9.83 -15.32 -0.62
CA VAL A 423 -8.92 -14.21 -0.78
C VAL A 423 -9.63 -13.12 -1.59
N ASP A 424 -10.04 -12.05 -0.93
CA ASP A 424 -10.42 -10.84 -1.68
C ASP A 424 -9.13 -10.16 -2.13
N LEU A 425 -8.91 -10.16 -3.43
CA LEU A 425 -7.86 -9.39 -4.07
C LEU A 425 -8.36 -7.97 -4.30
N VAL A 426 -8.12 -7.11 -3.31
CA VAL A 426 -8.51 -5.70 -3.35
C VAL A 426 -7.37 -4.91 -3.99
N ALA A 427 -7.51 -4.60 -5.27
CA ALA A 427 -6.61 -3.64 -5.89
C ALA A 427 -7.00 -2.23 -5.50
N ASP A 428 -6.16 -1.64 -4.66
CA ASP A 428 -6.15 -0.20 -4.43
C ASP A 428 -5.49 0.50 -5.65
N TRP A 429 -4.47 -0.12 -6.25
CA TRP A 429 -3.80 0.36 -7.47
C TRP A 429 -3.71 -0.72 -8.56
N GLN A 430 -3.41 -0.31 -9.80
CA GLN A 430 -2.92 -1.24 -10.84
C GLN A 430 -1.53 -1.86 -10.56
N SER A 431 -0.95 -1.65 -9.37
CA SER A 431 0.34 -2.22 -8.93
C SER A 431 0.44 -2.41 -7.41
N HIS A 432 -0.65 -2.28 -6.66
CA HIS A 432 -0.73 -2.72 -5.27
C HIS A 432 -1.98 -3.59 -5.11
N LEU A 433 -1.74 -4.86 -4.79
CA LEU A 433 -2.79 -5.78 -4.34
C LEU A 433 -2.84 -5.68 -2.83
N TYR A 434 -4.03 -5.64 -2.26
CA TYR A 434 -4.24 -6.16 -0.92
C TYR A 434 -4.86 -7.54 -1.06
N MET A 435 -4.28 -8.52 -0.39
CA MET A 435 -4.85 -9.84 -0.19
C MET A 435 -5.52 -9.85 1.17
N ARG A 436 -6.85 -9.90 1.18
CA ARG A 436 -7.64 -10.08 2.40
C ARG A 436 -8.05 -11.54 2.50
N MET A 437 -7.52 -12.24 3.50
CA MET A 437 -7.75 -13.67 3.71
C MET A 437 -8.85 -13.93 4.73
N TRP A 438 -9.84 -14.71 4.33
CA TRP A 438 -10.96 -15.18 5.14
C TRP A 438 -10.95 -16.69 5.25
N GLY A 439 -11.08 -17.21 6.48
CA GLY A 439 -11.18 -18.65 6.74
C GLY A 439 -10.33 -19.08 7.94
N GLU A 440 -10.48 -20.34 8.35
CA GLU A 440 -9.61 -20.99 9.32
C GLU A 440 -8.28 -21.40 8.64
N ILE A 441 -7.43 -20.41 8.38
CA ILE A 441 -5.98 -20.63 8.45
C ILE A 441 -5.62 -20.68 9.94
N TYR A 442 -4.59 -21.46 10.32
CA TYR A 442 -4.12 -21.62 11.70
C TYR A 442 -4.14 -20.33 12.54
N GLU A 443 -4.41 -20.47 13.85
CA GLU A 443 -4.58 -19.40 14.86
C GLU A 443 -3.68 -18.18 14.62
N GLY A 444 -4.20 -17.15 13.91
CA GLY A 444 -3.52 -15.86 13.72
C GLY A 444 -3.44 -15.31 12.29
N LEU A 445 -3.82 -16.05 11.24
CA LEU A 445 -3.57 -15.63 9.83
C LEU A 445 -4.77 -15.02 9.06
N SER A 446 -5.93 -14.81 9.68
CA SER A 446 -7.06 -14.11 9.04
C SER A 446 -6.86 -12.59 9.05
N GLY A 447 -6.53 -11.97 7.92
CA GLY A 447 -6.19 -10.53 7.88
C GLY A 447 -6.11 -9.91 6.49
N THR A 448 -5.77 -8.61 6.45
CA THR A 448 -5.53 -7.84 5.22
C THR A 448 -4.03 -7.59 5.08
N MET A 449 -3.40 -8.08 4.01
CA MET A 449 -1.96 -7.92 3.74
C MET A 449 -1.73 -7.20 2.40
N ALA A 450 -0.78 -6.26 2.37
CA ALA A 450 -0.30 -5.66 1.12
C ALA A 450 0.62 -6.63 0.37
N LEU A 451 0.36 -6.92 -0.91
CA LEU A 451 1.28 -7.66 -1.77
C LEU A 451 2.03 -6.69 -2.69
N PRO A 452 3.37 -6.70 -2.67
CA PRO A 452 4.16 -5.94 -3.64
C PRO A 452 4.07 -6.60 -5.02
N PHE A 453 3.38 -5.97 -5.98
CA PHE A 453 3.42 -6.43 -7.38
C PHE A 453 4.71 -6.01 -8.07
N VAL A 454 5.44 -6.99 -8.60
CA VAL A 454 6.35 -6.76 -9.73
C VAL A 454 5.51 -6.74 -11.02
N LYS A 455 5.22 -5.53 -11.54
CA LYS A 455 4.39 -5.33 -12.75
C LYS A 455 5.25 -5.25 -14.01
N VAL A 456 5.62 -6.40 -14.56
CA VAL A 456 6.24 -6.49 -15.89
C VAL A 456 5.24 -6.07 -16.97
N ARG A 457 5.60 -5.09 -17.79
CA ARG A 457 4.76 -4.55 -18.88
C ARG A 457 5.31 -4.93 -20.26
N GLU A 458 4.50 -5.59 -21.08
CA GLU A 458 4.85 -5.89 -22.47
C GLU A 458 4.23 -4.90 -23.47
N GLN A 459 4.91 -4.67 -24.59
CA GLN A 459 4.35 -3.98 -25.77
C GLN A 459 4.15 -4.97 -26.94
N SER A 460 3.00 -4.82 -27.60
CA SER A 460 2.60 -5.46 -28.86
C SER A 460 1.99 -6.86 -28.75
N ALA A 461 1.43 -7.36 -29.87
CA ALA A 461 0.28 -8.26 -29.86
C ALA A 461 0.49 -9.51 -30.73
N GLU A 462 1.11 -10.54 -30.15
CA GLU A 462 0.98 -11.98 -30.46
C GLU A 462 1.16 -12.74 -29.12
N PRO A 463 0.76 -14.03 -28.98
CA PRO A 463 0.73 -14.67 -27.67
C PRO A 463 2.14 -14.82 -27.06
N ALA A 464 2.30 -14.33 -25.83
CA ALA A 464 3.55 -14.35 -25.10
C ALA A 464 4.09 -15.77 -24.92
N HIS A 465 5.41 -15.91 -25.05
CA HIS A 465 6.14 -17.07 -24.56
C HIS A 465 7.00 -16.62 -23.39
N TYR A 466 6.75 -17.17 -22.21
CA TYR A 466 7.79 -17.23 -21.18
C TYR A 466 8.97 -18.08 -21.69
N ILE A 467 10.14 -17.92 -21.08
CA ILE A 467 10.96 -19.11 -20.79
C ILE A 467 10.25 -19.71 -19.56
N ILE A 468 9.47 -20.79 -19.64
CA ILE A 468 9.54 -21.95 -20.53
C ILE A 468 8.65 -21.83 -21.78
N LYS A 469 9.23 -22.04 -22.98
CA LYS A 469 8.47 -22.05 -24.24
C LYS A 469 7.76 -23.38 -24.49
N ASP A 470 6.46 -23.26 -24.74
CA ASP A 470 5.54 -24.23 -25.33
C ASP A 470 6.17 -25.20 -26.36
N GLN A 471 5.86 -26.49 -26.20
CA GLN A 471 6.22 -27.52 -27.16
C GLN A 471 5.41 -27.36 -28.45
N HIS A 472 6.05 -27.19 -29.62
CA HIS A 472 5.66 -27.94 -30.84
C HIS A 472 6.66 -27.77 -32.00
N SER A 473 7.81 -28.45 -31.93
CA SER A 473 8.34 -29.09 -33.15
C SER A 473 9.21 -30.29 -32.79
N ARG A 474 9.10 -31.36 -33.60
CA ARG A 474 9.96 -32.53 -33.49
C ARG A 474 11.41 -32.15 -33.78
N ILE A 475 12.31 -32.73 -33.00
CA ILE A 475 13.71 -32.91 -33.36
C ILE A 475 13.81 -33.52 -34.76
N ASP A 476 14.50 -32.84 -35.68
CA ASP A 476 15.27 -33.45 -36.75
C ASP A 476 16.53 -32.62 -37.03
N GLU A 477 17.61 -33.33 -37.30
CA GLU A 477 19.03 -32.93 -37.34
C GLU A 477 19.37 -31.65 -38.14
N TYR A 478 20.14 -30.69 -37.57
CA TYR A 478 21.46 -30.18 -38.05
C TYR A 478 21.87 -28.76 -37.51
N PHE A 479 23.12 -28.64 -37.01
CA PHE A 479 23.82 -27.40 -36.54
C PHE A 479 23.18 -26.72 -35.30
N ARG A 480 23.85 -26.03 -34.36
CA ARG A 480 25.22 -25.75 -33.86
C ARG A 480 25.20 -24.27 -33.39
N SER A 481 25.86 -24.00 -32.26
CA SER A 481 26.09 -22.68 -31.64
C SER A 481 24.86 -21.85 -31.28
N LEU A 482 24.44 -21.99 -30.02
CA LEU A 482 24.08 -20.86 -29.17
C LEU A 482 24.99 -20.91 -27.93
N ARG A 483 25.34 -19.74 -27.42
CA ARG A 483 26.00 -19.48 -26.12
C ARG A 483 24.98 -18.75 -25.26
N GLY A 484 25.23 -18.67 -23.96
CA GLY A 484 24.22 -18.35 -22.95
C GLY A 484 23.80 -19.64 -22.23
N GLY A 485 23.99 -19.68 -20.92
CA GLY A 485 23.58 -20.81 -20.09
C GLY A 485 22.06 -20.82 -19.91
N HIS A 486 21.40 -21.92 -20.24
CA HIS A 486 19.96 -22.04 -20.04
C HIS A 486 19.67 -22.61 -18.65
N LEU A 487 19.01 -21.82 -17.80
CA LEU A 487 18.48 -22.28 -16.53
C LEU A 487 17.36 -23.31 -16.77
N TRP A 488 17.50 -24.51 -16.22
CA TRP A 488 16.43 -25.51 -16.16
C TRP A 488 16.21 -25.89 -14.71
N LEU A 489 14.98 -25.68 -14.22
CA LEU A 489 14.56 -26.10 -12.90
C LEU A 489 13.70 -27.34 -13.06
N ALA A 490 14.19 -28.48 -12.58
CA ALA A 490 13.44 -29.71 -12.45
C ALA A 490 13.40 -30.10 -10.96
N VAL A 491 12.19 -30.12 -10.40
CA VAL A 491 11.92 -30.65 -9.05
C VAL A 491 11.70 -32.15 -9.21
N ASP A 492 12.46 -32.99 -8.48
CA ASP A 492 12.34 -34.46 -8.56
C ASP A 492 11.77 -35.06 -7.27
N GLY A 493 10.44 -35.07 -7.16
CA GLY A 493 9.70 -35.76 -6.11
C GLY A 493 9.20 -34.86 -4.97
N ASP A 494 9.05 -35.46 -3.79
CA ASP A 494 8.44 -34.84 -2.60
C ASP A 494 9.44 -34.02 -1.75
N ASP A 495 10.73 -34.06 -2.10
CA ASP A 495 11.79 -33.23 -1.48
C ASP A 495 12.04 -32.00 -2.37
N LEU A 496 12.18 -30.80 -1.78
CA LEU A 496 12.48 -29.54 -2.49
C LEU A 496 13.95 -29.48 -2.95
N THR A 497 14.33 -30.44 -3.79
CA THR A 497 15.66 -30.57 -4.41
C THR A 497 15.52 -30.64 -5.93
N GLY A 498 16.48 -30.07 -6.66
CA GLY A 498 16.51 -30.19 -8.11
C GLY A 498 17.90 -30.10 -8.72
N GLU A 499 18.06 -30.66 -9.91
CA GLU A 499 19.27 -30.51 -10.73
C GLU A 499 19.15 -29.21 -11.56
N LEU A 500 20.05 -28.26 -11.33
CA LEU A 500 20.21 -27.04 -12.12
C LEU A 500 21.41 -27.22 -13.05
N ALA A 501 21.17 -27.22 -14.36
CA ALA A 501 22.21 -27.46 -15.36
C ALA A 501 22.97 -26.16 -15.69
N TYR A 502 24.14 -25.96 -15.06
CA TYR A 502 25.03 -24.86 -15.44
C TYR A 502 25.90 -25.23 -16.64
N TYR A 503 25.99 -24.29 -17.59
CA TYR A 503 26.71 -24.45 -18.85
C TYR A 503 27.86 -23.41 -18.93
N PRO A 504 28.98 -23.64 -18.22
CA PRO A 504 30.17 -22.81 -18.41
C PRO A 504 30.76 -23.01 -19.81
N ASP A 505 31.74 -22.19 -20.18
CA ASP A 505 32.50 -22.29 -21.45
C ASP A 505 33.17 -23.66 -21.70
N SER A 506 33.29 -24.49 -20.65
CA SER A 506 33.70 -25.88 -20.74
C SER A 506 32.55 -26.75 -21.26
N SER A 507 32.81 -27.61 -22.25
CA SER A 507 31.79 -28.42 -22.94
C SER A 507 31.18 -29.58 -22.12
N ALA A 508 31.12 -29.46 -20.80
CA ALA A 508 30.52 -30.40 -19.87
C ALA A 508 29.48 -29.65 -19.02
N ILE A 509 28.28 -30.23 -18.91
CA ILE A 509 27.24 -29.76 -18.00
C ILE A 509 27.79 -29.92 -16.57
N ILE A 510 27.74 -28.85 -15.79
CA ILE A 510 27.91 -28.95 -14.34
C ILE A 510 26.50 -29.08 -13.75
N PRO A 511 26.13 -30.24 -13.18
CA PRO A 511 24.94 -30.33 -12.37
C PRO A 511 25.21 -29.54 -11.09
N ILE A 512 24.33 -28.60 -10.80
CA ILE A 512 24.28 -27.87 -9.54
C ILE A 512 23.08 -28.43 -8.80
N ASP A 513 23.32 -29.08 -7.66
CA ASP A 513 22.25 -29.56 -6.81
C ASP A 513 21.76 -28.36 -5.98
N TRP A 514 20.51 -27.95 -6.15
CA TRP A 514 19.90 -26.94 -5.27
C TRP A 514 18.88 -27.61 -4.35
N TRP A 515 18.71 -27.04 -3.16
CA TRP A 515 17.66 -27.39 -2.22
C TRP A 515 17.25 -26.16 -1.41
N ILE A 516 16.03 -26.15 -0.88
CA ILE A 516 15.70 -25.20 0.19
C ILE A 516 16.26 -25.77 1.49
N ASP A 517 17.20 -25.06 2.13
CA ASP A 517 17.76 -25.48 3.42
C ASP A 517 16.74 -25.29 4.56
N PRO A 518 16.98 -25.88 5.76
CA PRO A 518 16.02 -25.82 6.85
C PRO A 518 15.60 -24.38 7.23
N TYR A 519 16.49 -23.41 7.09
CA TYR A 519 16.24 -22.01 7.46
C TYR A 519 15.48 -21.22 6.36
N GLY A 520 15.14 -21.86 5.24
CA GLY A 520 14.45 -21.23 4.12
C GLY A 520 15.35 -20.54 3.11
N GLY A 521 16.67 -20.68 3.22
CA GLY A 521 17.59 -20.26 2.19
C GLY A 521 17.46 -21.15 0.95
N LEU A 522 17.53 -20.55 -0.25
CA LEU A 522 17.83 -21.29 -1.46
C LEU A 522 19.31 -21.69 -1.42
N SER A 523 19.57 -22.90 -0.94
CA SER A 523 20.90 -23.50 -0.88
C SER A 523 21.27 -24.18 -2.20
N VAL A 524 22.55 -24.10 -2.56
CA VAL A 524 23.06 -24.47 -3.87
C VAL A 524 24.45 -25.09 -3.72
N ASP A 525 24.58 -26.41 -3.92
CA ASP A 525 25.87 -27.11 -4.02
C ASP A 525 26.19 -27.40 -5.49
N SER A 526 27.10 -26.61 -6.03
CA SER A 526 27.65 -26.78 -7.37
C SER A 526 28.85 -27.73 -7.44
N GLY A 527 29.31 -28.26 -6.30
CA GLY A 527 30.50 -29.13 -6.17
C GLY A 527 31.87 -28.46 -6.45
N GLU A 528 31.85 -27.29 -7.10
CA GLU A 528 32.94 -26.33 -7.31
C GLU A 528 32.40 -24.92 -7.03
N GLN A 529 33.25 -23.94 -6.68
CA GLN A 529 32.79 -22.60 -6.27
C GLN A 529 31.92 -21.92 -7.34
N VAL A 530 30.70 -21.54 -6.97
CA VAL A 530 29.83 -20.62 -7.71
C VAL A 530 29.69 -19.37 -6.85
N ASP A 531 30.34 -18.29 -7.27
CA ASP A 531 30.53 -17.12 -6.40
C ASP A 531 29.22 -16.37 -6.10
N ALA A 532 28.26 -16.31 -7.04
CA ALA A 532 26.91 -15.77 -6.81
C ALA A 532 25.87 -16.16 -7.87
N ILE A 533 24.58 -16.12 -7.48
CA ILE A 533 23.38 -16.17 -8.32
C ILE A 533 22.62 -14.85 -8.14
N TYR A 534 22.08 -14.30 -9.23
CA TYR A 534 21.37 -13.03 -9.22
C TYR A 534 19.97 -13.14 -9.85
N PHE A 535 18.97 -12.51 -9.21
CA PHE A 535 17.60 -12.39 -9.72
C PHE A 535 17.28 -10.93 -10.03
N ILE A 536 16.78 -10.65 -11.23
CA ILE A 536 16.59 -9.27 -11.71
C ILE A 536 15.15 -9.07 -12.20
N ASN A 537 14.54 -7.94 -11.85
CA ASN A 537 13.22 -7.55 -12.35
C ASN A 537 13.29 -6.46 -13.43
N ASP A 538 12.15 -6.16 -14.03
CA ASP A 538 11.97 -5.18 -15.12
C ASP A 538 12.32 -3.71 -14.73
N ARG A 539 12.64 -3.46 -13.46
CA ARG A 539 13.12 -2.18 -12.92
C ARG A 539 14.60 -2.22 -12.55
N GLY A 540 15.34 -3.24 -12.99
CA GLY A 540 16.76 -3.42 -12.71
C GLY A 540 17.09 -3.70 -11.24
N ARG A 541 16.11 -4.09 -10.41
CA ARG A 541 16.38 -4.47 -9.02
C ARG A 541 16.98 -5.87 -8.98
N THR A 542 18.12 -6.00 -8.32
CA THR A 542 18.84 -7.27 -8.19
C THR A 542 18.70 -7.84 -6.77
N VAL A 543 18.48 -9.15 -6.66
CA VAL A 543 18.70 -9.94 -5.43
C VAL A 543 19.91 -10.85 -5.68
N MET A 544 20.93 -10.76 -4.82
CA MET A 544 22.13 -11.62 -4.87
C MET A 544 22.01 -12.76 -3.85
N ILE A 545 22.42 -13.95 -4.25
CA ILE A 545 22.66 -15.12 -3.38
C ILE A 545 24.11 -15.55 -3.62
N SER A 546 25.03 -15.29 -2.69
CA SER A 546 26.45 -15.67 -2.80
C SER A 546 26.82 -16.81 -1.85
N ASP A 547 27.61 -17.77 -2.31
CA ASP A 547 28.31 -18.73 -1.45
C ASP A 547 29.67 -18.14 -1.03
N VAL A 548 29.85 -17.90 0.27
CA VAL A 548 31.15 -17.58 0.84
C VAL A 548 31.46 -18.59 1.95
N ASP A 549 32.38 -19.52 1.65
CA ASP A 549 32.89 -20.57 2.54
C ASP A 549 31.88 -21.67 2.98
N GLY A 550 30.76 -21.85 2.29
CA GLY A 550 29.83 -22.96 2.53
C GLY A 550 28.87 -22.77 3.71
N GLU A 551 28.73 -21.54 4.20
CA GLU A 551 27.56 -21.09 4.98
C GLU A 551 26.86 -19.98 4.19
N LEU A 552 25.62 -20.23 3.79
CA LEU A 552 24.78 -19.23 3.15
C LEU A 552 24.30 -18.23 4.20
N VAL A 553 24.79 -17.00 4.10
CA VAL A 553 24.28 -15.87 4.87
C VAL A 553 23.29 -15.14 3.97
N TYR A 554 21.99 -15.22 4.30
CA TYR A 554 21.07 -14.17 3.90
C TYR A 554 21.51 -12.92 4.67
N ASP A 555 22.31 -12.08 4.02
CA ASP A 555 22.72 -10.83 4.62
C ASP A 555 21.54 -9.87 4.51
N GLU A 556 20.96 -9.46 5.64
CA GLU A 556 19.95 -8.40 5.68
C GLU A 556 20.54 -7.06 5.20
N ASP A 557 21.88 -6.91 5.17
CA ASP A 557 22.59 -5.83 4.48
C ASP A 557 22.72 -6.05 2.95
N THR A 558 22.05 -7.06 2.34
CA THR A 558 21.89 -7.17 0.88
C THR A 558 21.06 -5.98 0.37
N ARG A 559 21.78 -4.90 0.06
CA ARG A 559 21.23 -3.70 -0.56
C ARG A 559 20.38 -4.13 -1.74
N LEU A 560 19.10 -3.74 -1.73
CA LEU A 560 18.26 -3.70 -2.92
C LEU A 560 18.96 -2.79 -3.95
N LEU A 561 19.79 -3.40 -4.80
CA LEU A 561 20.55 -2.69 -5.82
C LEU A 561 19.55 -2.15 -6.84
N SER A 562 19.15 -0.91 -6.62
CA SER A 562 18.29 -0.14 -7.52
C SER A 562 19.19 0.56 -8.53
N PRO A 563 18.75 0.74 -9.79
CA PRO A 563 19.53 1.47 -10.77
C PRO A 563 19.92 2.85 -10.26
N LEU A 564 21.22 3.12 -10.24
CA LEU A 564 21.81 4.41 -9.96
C LEU A 564 21.39 5.39 -11.05
N LEU A 565 20.45 6.28 -10.71
CA LEU A 565 19.88 7.27 -11.62
C LEU A 565 20.84 8.43 -11.86
N LEU A 566 21.93 8.14 -12.58
CA LEU A 566 22.91 9.11 -13.03
C LEU A 566 22.24 10.18 -13.90
N GLN A 567 22.71 11.42 -13.80
CA GLN A 567 22.38 12.43 -14.82
C GLN A 567 23.14 12.09 -16.10
N GLN A 568 22.57 12.37 -17.29
CA GLN A 568 23.21 12.06 -18.57
C GLN A 568 24.61 12.71 -18.66
N GLU A 569 24.78 13.92 -18.11
CA GLU A 569 26.05 14.65 -18.06
C GLU A 569 27.14 13.98 -17.19
N GLN A 570 26.80 12.98 -16.36
CA GLN A 570 27.79 12.21 -15.59
C GLN A 570 28.46 11.12 -16.43
N ILE A 571 27.75 10.54 -17.40
CA ILE A 571 28.25 9.47 -18.29
C ILE A 571 28.68 9.99 -19.67
N GLU A 572 28.12 11.11 -20.12
CA GLU A 572 28.41 11.70 -21.42
C GLU A 572 29.86 12.24 -21.49
N GLY A 573 30.62 11.76 -22.46
CA GLY A 573 32.03 12.11 -22.65
C GLY A 573 33.01 11.27 -21.83
N GLN A 574 32.54 10.30 -21.03
CA GLN A 574 33.39 9.47 -20.19
C GLN A 574 33.94 8.23 -20.91
N GLY A 575 35.06 7.71 -20.39
CA GLY A 575 35.56 6.39 -20.72
C GLY A 575 35.43 5.48 -19.50
N PHE A 576 34.95 4.26 -19.73
CA PHE A 576 34.85 3.20 -18.74
C PHE A 576 35.76 2.05 -19.16
N VAL A 577 36.45 1.43 -18.21
CA VAL A 577 37.29 0.25 -18.41
C VAL A 577 36.69 -0.89 -17.61
N PHE A 578 36.42 -2.03 -18.24
CA PHE A 578 35.89 -3.20 -17.53
C PHE A 578 37.01 -3.79 -16.65
N SER A 579 36.65 -4.27 -15.47
CA SER A 579 37.58 -4.81 -14.46
C SER A 579 38.31 -6.06 -14.92
N SER A 580 37.68 -6.83 -15.80
CA SER A 580 38.24 -7.99 -16.48
C SER A 580 39.43 -7.61 -17.38
N SER A 581 40.54 -8.33 -17.21
CA SER A 581 41.79 -8.10 -17.91
C SER A 581 42.31 -9.33 -18.65
N TYR A 582 43.08 -9.09 -19.71
CA TYR A 582 43.59 -10.11 -20.61
C TYR A 582 45.11 -9.98 -20.79
N LEU A 583 45.83 -11.09 -20.58
CA LEU A 583 47.29 -11.15 -20.77
C LEU A 583 47.66 -11.45 -22.22
N ILE A 584 47.85 -10.40 -23.01
CA ILE A 584 48.25 -10.48 -24.43
C ILE A 584 49.76 -10.23 -24.56
N GLN A 585 50.49 -11.25 -25.03
CA GLN A 585 51.96 -11.22 -25.17
C GLN A 585 52.75 -10.92 -23.87
N GLY A 586 52.11 -11.00 -22.71
CA GLY A 586 52.69 -10.69 -21.41
C GLY A 586 52.47 -9.24 -20.96
N GLU A 587 51.68 -8.46 -21.70
CA GLU A 587 51.12 -7.18 -21.28
C GLU A 587 49.64 -7.37 -20.95
N GLU A 588 49.16 -6.66 -19.94
CA GLU A 588 47.77 -6.66 -19.51
C GLU A 588 46.97 -5.65 -20.34
N GLN A 589 45.84 -6.08 -20.90
CA GLN A 589 44.94 -5.25 -21.69
C GLN A 589 43.52 -5.46 -21.19
N PHE A 590 42.74 -4.39 -21.15
CA PHE A 590 41.36 -4.38 -20.66
C PHE A 590 40.42 -4.15 -21.83
N GLU A 591 39.15 -4.51 -21.65
CA GLU A 591 38.06 -3.99 -22.46
C GLU A 591 37.63 -2.62 -21.93
N GLY A 592 36.94 -1.82 -22.74
CA GLY A 592 36.32 -0.58 -22.26
C GLY A 592 35.41 0.08 -23.26
N VAL A 593 34.52 0.94 -22.76
CA VAL A 593 33.55 1.71 -23.55
C VAL A 593 33.76 3.20 -23.36
N HIS A 594 33.87 3.94 -24.46
CA HIS A 594 33.84 5.40 -24.46
C HIS A 594 32.51 5.90 -25.00
N LEU A 595 31.79 6.70 -24.21
CA LEU A 595 30.53 7.33 -24.57
C LEU A 595 30.82 8.78 -25.00
N ALA A 596 30.68 9.11 -26.28
CA ALA A 596 30.97 10.44 -26.81
C ALA A 596 29.76 11.40 -26.70
N ILE A 597 30.06 12.71 -26.61
CA ILE A 597 29.10 13.82 -26.47
C ILE A 597 28.20 14.01 -27.71
N ASP A 598 28.49 13.35 -28.84
CA ASP A 598 27.62 13.35 -30.01
C ASP A 598 26.67 12.14 -30.07
N GLY A 599 26.59 11.36 -28.98
CA GLY A 599 25.77 10.16 -28.88
C GLY A 599 26.39 8.94 -29.56
N SER A 600 27.64 9.01 -30.04
CA SER A 600 28.38 7.84 -30.53
C SER A 600 29.13 7.12 -29.39
N PHE A 601 29.39 5.82 -29.53
CA PHE A 601 30.27 5.09 -28.62
C PHE A 601 31.36 4.32 -29.37
N LEU A 602 32.43 3.99 -28.64
CA LEU A 602 33.50 3.09 -29.03
C LEU A 602 33.72 2.06 -27.91
N LEU A 603 33.40 0.80 -28.17
CA LEU A 603 33.75 -0.33 -27.33
C LEU A 603 35.03 -0.97 -27.90
N PHE A 604 36.12 -0.94 -27.13
CA PHE A 604 37.41 -1.51 -27.53
C PHE A 604 37.60 -2.88 -26.88
N HIS A 605 37.65 -3.95 -27.66
CA HIS A 605 37.82 -5.31 -27.17
C HIS A 605 39.14 -5.91 -27.67
N PRO A 606 40.08 -6.32 -26.80
CA PRO A 606 41.49 -6.52 -27.17
C PRO A 606 41.78 -7.71 -28.11
N PHE A 607 40.79 -8.58 -28.37
CA PHE A 607 40.87 -9.66 -29.38
C PHE A 607 39.95 -9.49 -30.61
N ASN A 608 39.01 -8.55 -30.58
CA ASN A 608 37.98 -8.39 -31.61
C ASN A 608 38.23 -7.11 -32.41
N GLU A 609 37.41 -6.84 -33.43
CA GLU A 609 37.39 -5.50 -34.05
C GLU A 609 36.59 -4.56 -33.13
N ASP A 610 37.10 -3.34 -32.91
CA ASP A 610 36.42 -2.33 -32.07
C ASP A 610 34.99 -2.09 -32.59
N LEU A 611 34.00 -2.13 -31.68
CA LEU A 611 32.61 -1.83 -32.03
C LEU A 611 32.34 -0.34 -31.86
N THR A 612 31.84 0.28 -32.94
CA THR A 612 31.35 1.66 -32.92
C THR A 612 29.86 1.68 -33.14
N GLY A 613 29.15 2.61 -32.49
CA GLY A 613 27.71 2.74 -32.66
C GLY A 613 27.14 4.01 -32.05
N SER A 614 25.83 4.00 -31.79
CA SER A 614 25.12 5.04 -31.05
C SER A 614 24.71 4.56 -29.66
N TRP A 615 24.73 5.43 -28.66
CA TRP A 615 24.20 5.14 -27.33
C TRP A 615 23.01 6.04 -26.97
N THR A 616 22.16 5.54 -26.08
CA THR A 616 21.06 6.30 -25.46
C THR A 616 20.97 5.95 -23.98
N TYR A 617 20.61 6.91 -23.14
CA TYR A 617 20.40 6.68 -21.71
C TYR A 617 18.99 7.12 -21.30
N ASP A 618 18.24 6.25 -20.65
CA ASP A 618 16.95 6.58 -20.04
C ASP A 618 17.14 6.82 -18.54
N GLN A 619 17.12 8.10 -18.18
CA GLN A 619 17.29 8.56 -16.81
C GLN A 619 16.15 8.12 -15.86
N ALA A 620 14.98 7.74 -16.39
CA ALA A 620 13.87 7.27 -15.55
C ALA A 620 14.04 5.81 -15.09
N SER A 621 14.81 5.00 -15.83
CA SER A 621 15.07 3.58 -15.53
C SER A 621 16.54 3.27 -15.22
N GLY A 622 17.45 4.23 -15.42
CA GLY A 622 18.89 4.04 -15.28
C GLY A 622 19.54 3.24 -16.42
N LEU A 623 18.78 2.93 -17.49
CA LEU A 623 19.20 2.07 -18.58
C LEU A 623 20.06 2.82 -19.62
N LEU A 624 21.31 2.37 -19.78
CA LEU A 624 22.20 2.70 -20.90
C LEU A 624 22.06 1.65 -22.00
N THR A 625 21.74 2.07 -23.22
CA THR A 625 21.67 1.20 -24.40
C THR A 625 22.77 1.56 -25.40
N LEU A 626 23.58 0.59 -25.81
CA LEU A 626 24.57 0.70 -26.89
C LEU A 626 24.06 -0.05 -28.12
N ARG A 627 23.99 0.63 -29.27
CA ARG A 627 23.58 0.09 -30.58
C ARG A 627 24.74 0.16 -31.58
N PRO A 628 25.50 -0.93 -31.80
CA PRO A 628 26.57 -0.96 -32.79
C PRO A 628 26.07 -0.66 -34.22
N GLU A 629 26.92 -0.04 -35.05
CA GLU A 629 26.63 0.18 -36.48
C GLU A 629 26.85 -1.08 -37.34
N ALA A 630 27.57 -2.08 -36.83
CA ALA A 630 27.86 -3.31 -37.54
C ALA A 630 26.62 -4.22 -37.58
N SER A 631 26.10 -4.51 -38.78
CA SER A 631 25.01 -5.49 -38.91
C SER A 631 25.48 -6.88 -38.49
N GLY A 632 24.67 -7.51 -37.64
CA GLY A 632 24.94 -8.76 -36.93
C GLY A 632 25.54 -8.58 -35.53
N ALA A 633 25.87 -7.35 -35.11
CA ALA A 633 26.30 -7.07 -33.74
C ALA A 633 25.08 -6.78 -32.84
N ALA A 634 25.23 -7.11 -31.57
CA ALA A 634 24.16 -7.10 -30.59
C ALA A 634 23.91 -5.72 -29.97
N GLU A 635 22.67 -5.46 -29.53
CA GLU A 635 22.33 -4.32 -28.68
C GLU A 635 22.74 -4.65 -27.24
N ILE A 636 23.58 -3.82 -26.62
CA ILE A 636 24.01 -4.01 -25.22
C ILE A 636 23.21 -3.05 -24.35
N ARG A 637 22.51 -3.59 -23.34
CA ARG A 637 21.71 -2.87 -22.36
C ARG A 637 22.40 -2.97 -21.00
N MET A 638 22.61 -1.86 -20.31
CA MET A 638 23.35 -1.78 -19.05
C MET A 638 22.60 -0.96 -18.01
N TRP A 639 22.63 -1.40 -16.75
CA TRP A 639 22.13 -0.66 -15.61
C TRP A 639 23.27 -0.49 -14.62
N PHE A 640 23.55 0.76 -14.23
CA PHE A 640 24.45 1.06 -13.13
C PHE A 640 23.73 0.67 -11.84
N VAL A 641 24.26 -0.29 -11.07
CA VAL A 641 23.61 -0.84 -9.87
C VAL A 641 24.33 -0.46 -8.57
N GLY A 642 25.59 -0.04 -8.67
CA GLY A 642 26.40 0.41 -7.54
C GLY A 642 27.46 1.45 -7.96
N GLN A 643 27.93 2.24 -7.00
CA GLN A 643 29.04 3.19 -7.16
C GLN A 643 30.01 3.03 -5.98
N GLY A 644 31.30 3.03 -6.28
CA GLY A 644 32.38 2.81 -5.33
C GLY A 644 33.65 3.59 -5.67
N GLU A 645 34.69 3.34 -4.89
CA GLU A 645 36.03 3.90 -5.09
C GLU A 645 37.04 2.77 -4.80
N ASP A 646 37.86 2.40 -5.78
CA ASP A 646 38.94 1.42 -5.63
C ASP A 646 40.30 2.06 -5.94
N GLU A 647 41.26 1.94 -5.03
CA GLU A 647 42.56 2.64 -5.00
C GLU A 647 42.54 4.16 -5.33
N GLY A 648 41.39 4.83 -5.23
CA GLY A 648 41.20 6.24 -5.60
C GLY A 648 40.68 6.48 -7.03
N VAL A 649 40.26 5.42 -7.71
CA VAL A 649 39.54 5.44 -8.99
C VAL A 649 38.06 5.20 -8.70
N GLU A 650 37.19 6.03 -9.29
CA GLU A 650 35.74 5.86 -9.19
C GLU A 650 35.31 4.61 -9.95
N THR A 651 34.55 3.73 -9.29
CA THR A 651 34.07 2.48 -9.86
C THR A 651 32.54 2.44 -9.89
N PHE A 652 32.01 1.73 -10.87
CA PHE A 652 30.58 1.46 -11.00
C PHE A 652 30.37 -0.02 -11.19
N GLU A 653 29.49 -0.59 -10.39
CA GLU A 653 28.99 -1.94 -10.62
C GLU A 653 27.86 -1.84 -11.64
N VAL A 654 27.90 -2.65 -12.71
CA VAL A 654 26.85 -2.68 -13.73
C VAL A 654 26.30 -4.09 -13.90
N PHE A 655 24.97 -4.18 -14.07
CA PHE A 655 24.36 -5.33 -14.74
C PHE A 655 24.27 -5.04 -16.23
N TYR A 656 24.46 -6.04 -17.08
CA TYR A 656 24.29 -5.92 -18.53
C TYR A 656 23.53 -7.11 -19.15
N GLU A 657 22.91 -6.84 -20.29
CA GLU A 657 22.27 -7.78 -21.21
C GLU A 657 22.76 -7.48 -22.64
N GLU A 658 23.02 -8.51 -23.45
CA GLU A 658 23.41 -8.40 -24.86
C GLU A 658 22.38 -9.14 -25.73
N ASP A 659 21.65 -8.44 -26.60
CA ASP A 659 20.60 -9.01 -27.47
C ASP A 659 21.01 -9.03 -28.95
N ASP A 660 20.71 -10.11 -29.67
CA ASP A 660 20.96 -10.16 -31.12
C ASP A 660 20.06 -9.20 -31.95
N GLU A 661 20.30 -9.10 -33.27
CA GLU A 661 19.48 -8.27 -34.18
C GLU A 661 17.96 -8.60 -34.16
N SER A 662 17.54 -9.71 -33.55
CA SER A 662 16.13 -10.10 -33.39
C SER A 662 15.53 -9.72 -32.02
N GLY A 663 16.34 -9.20 -31.09
CA GLY A 663 15.94 -8.97 -29.70
C GLY A 663 15.98 -10.24 -28.85
N THR A 664 16.78 -11.24 -29.24
CA THR A 664 16.99 -12.45 -28.43
C THR A 664 18.23 -12.28 -27.58
N LEU A 665 18.08 -12.37 -26.26
CA LEU A 665 19.18 -12.35 -25.28
C LEU A 665 20.22 -13.42 -25.61
N ILE A 666 21.48 -13.00 -25.76
CA ILE A 666 22.67 -13.83 -26.00
C ILE A 666 23.41 -14.06 -24.67
N GLU A 667 23.64 -12.99 -23.92
CA GLU A 667 24.50 -12.96 -22.75
C GLU A 667 24.00 -11.91 -21.73
N SER A 668 24.28 -12.13 -20.45
CA SER A 668 23.95 -11.18 -19.38
C SER A 668 24.82 -11.44 -18.16
N GLY A 669 25.21 -10.40 -17.42
CA GLY A 669 26.03 -10.58 -16.22
C GLY A 669 26.28 -9.29 -15.44
N PHE A 670 27.03 -9.43 -14.34
CA PHE A 670 27.57 -8.29 -13.57
C PHE A 670 29.02 -8.07 -13.93
N GLU A 671 29.45 -6.81 -13.95
CA GLU A 671 30.85 -6.44 -14.20
C GLU A 671 31.14 -5.10 -13.51
N THR A 672 32.40 -4.84 -13.15
CA THR A 672 32.80 -3.54 -12.59
C THR A 672 33.44 -2.67 -13.66
N LEU A 673 32.91 -1.46 -13.84
CA LEU A 673 33.47 -0.42 -14.69
C LEU A 673 34.31 0.56 -13.85
N GLN A 674 35.57 0.77 -14.23
CA GLN A 674 36.41 1.83 -13.68
C GLN A 674 36.31 3.08 -14.55
N LEU A 675 36.11 4.25 -13.94
CA LEU A 675 36.11 5.52 -14.66
C LEU A 675 37.54 5.88 -15.09
N ALA A 676 37.78 5.87 -16.39
CA ALA A 676 39.09 6.13 -16.97
C ALA A 676 39.22 7.58 -17.47
N GLU A 677 40.18 8.33 -16.90
CA GLU A 677 40.65 9.59 -17.50
C GLU A 677 41.35 9.31 -18.84
N MET A 678 40.57 9.18 -19.92
CA MET A 678 41.11 9.07 -21.27
C MET A 678 41.83 10.37 -21.67
N SER A 679 43.16 10.32 -21.66
CA SER A 679 43.98 11.42 -22.17
C SER A 679 43.80 11.56 -23.68
N ARG A 680 43.07 12.60 -24.10
CA ARG A 680 42.81 13.00 -25.50
C ARG A 680 44.05 13.06 -26.40
#